data_AF-A0A3Q3IXJ8-F1
#
_entry.id   AF-A0A3Q3IXJ8-F1
#
_cell.length_a   1.000
_cell.length_b   1.000
_cell.length_c   1.000
_cell.angle_alpha   90.00
_cell.angle_beta   90.00
_cell.angle_gamma   90.00
#
_symmetry.space_group_name_H-M   'P 1'
#
loop_
_entity.id
_entity.type
_entity.pdbx_description
1 polymer ?
#
loop_
_entity_poly.entity_id
_entity_poly.type
_entity_poly.pdbx_seq_one_letter_code
_entity_poly.pdbx_strand_id
1 'polypeptide(L)'
;MVAKNRKPTGKSPATQADRDKSPLVSPPGKSKARRPGREGKAFNSSHPNGLSGVRHKLGLSPSAVGKLGITLLLAALTGYLHWYHLSHLFENDRHFSHLSNLEKEMAFRTETGLYYSYYKTIIEAPSFLDGLHMVMNDRLTEYPLVINTLKRFNLYPEVVLASWYRMYTGVMGYFGIPTKMCWSINRGEGLTPVDSCEGTDLKLNVFVYFLRHLNSFPLISYTPTLSHHSISFFPLLCISSLLRTPTPSRTAMVALGISNLCFMLPWQFAQFVLLTQVASLFASYILGYLRAIKMQSILVTHMITLSFCFILMFGNSMLLTSFYASSLVSIWAIIALRDRFAQVFKSGIVLWVMQGLAWVGSTILLKFMLSTVFGASDDAHISGLIKSKFTSYKDFHTLMYTCAAEFDLMELETPVRYLKTLLLPINVLVVALIAWRTVRDVVRFLRDDGKASLVYHSLQLVAFAVLAVLIMRLKLFLTPHMCIMASLICSKQLFGWIGQTFKQQIVVFAVMTAMAIQGVANLQAQWAIIGEFSNLPQEELLDWIQDNTHPDSVFAGAMPTMASVKLSTGRPIVNHPHYEDAGLRSRTKLVYSMYSRMSGETVKRNLMKLGVDFFILEDSWCTRRTRPGCSMPEIWDIEDPQNAGKIPLCTHMSKTARPHFTTLFSNDIYKVLKVPKVTKAHR
;
A
#
# COMPACT_ATOMS: atom_id res chain seq x y z
N MET A 1 37.24 -1.34 -14.01
CA MET A 1 36.93 -2.14 -15.22
C MET A 1 36.53 -3.54 -14.76
N VAL A 2 35.27 -3.93 -14.93
CA VAL A 2 34.74 -5.20 -14.42
C VAL A 2 34.65 -6.20 -15.57
N ALA A 3 35.41 -7.29 -15.49
CA ALA A 3 35.38 -8.38 -16.46
C ALA A 3 34.36 -9.46 -16.01
N LYS A 4 33.39 -9.79 -16.85
CA LYS A 4 32.44 -10.90 -16.64
C LYS A 4 32.96 -12.16 -17.32
N ASN A 5 33.17 -13.24 -16.56
CA ASN A 5 33.48 -14.56 -17.11
C ASN A 5 32.26 -15.49 -17.01
N ARG A 6 31.89 -16.12 -18.14
CA ARG A 6 30.80 -17.11 -18.23
C ARG A 6 31.36 -18.52 -18.03
N LYS A 7 30.67 -19.36 -17.27
CA LYS A 7 31.01 -20.79 -17.12
C LYS A 7 30.44 -21.60 -18.30
N PRO A 8 31.23 -22.42 -19.01
CA PRO A 8 30.73 -23.27 -20.09
C PRO A 8 30.24 -24.64 -19.56
N THR A 9 29.07 -25.07 -19.99
CA THR A 9 28.65 -26.48 -19.95
C THR A 9 28.84 -27.09 -21.35
N GLY A 10 29.48 -28.26 -21.39
CA GLY A 10 30.05 -28.89 -22.60
C GLY A 10 29.05 -29.43 -23.63
N LYS A 11 29.54 -29.53 -24.88
CA LYS A 11 28.90 -30.05 -26.11
C LYS A 11 29.16 -31.55 -26.32
N SER A 12 28.31 -32.23 -27.12
CA SER A 12 28.68 -32.81 -28.46
C SER A 12 27.53 -33.59 -29.18
N PRO A 13 27.60 -33.90 -30.51
CA PRO A 13 26.60 -33.44 -31.51
C PRO A 13 26.10 -34.46 -32.59
N ALA A 14 25.47 -33.92 -33.67
CA ALA A 14 25.19 -34.43 -35.05
C ALA A 14 23.83 -35.13 -35.30
N THR A 15 23.10 -35.00 -36.44
CA THR A 15 23.48 -34.78 -37.85
C THR A 15 22.29 -34.27 -38.72
N GLN A 16 22.62 -33.72 -39.89
CA GLN A 16 21.83 -33.06 -40.96
C GLN A 16 21.33 -34.05 -42.04
N ALA A 17 20.26 -33.73 -42.81
CA ALA A 17 20.16 -33.95 -44.28
C ALA A 17 18.86 -33.40 -44.92
N ASP A 18 19.02 -32.72 -46.06
CA ASP A 18 18.06 -32.10 -47.01
C ASP A 18 17.32 -33.08 -47.94
N ARG A 19 16.16 -32.66 -48.51
CA ARG A 19 15.95 -32.54 -49.98
C ARG A 19 14.54 -32.06 -50.44
N ASP A 20 14.57 -31.15 -51.42
CA ASP A 20 13.50 -30.58 -52.25
C ASP A 20 12.70 -31.56 -53.14
N LYS A 21 11.44 -31.19 -53.48
CA LYS A 21 10.93 -30.95 -54.87
C LYS A 21 9.41 -30.68 -54.94
N SER A 22 9.03 -29.60 -55.61
CA SER A 22 7.76 -29.41 -56.39
C SER A 22 8.10 -29.59 -57.89
N PRO A 23 7.25 -29.36 -58.94
CA PRO A 23 5.89 -28.78 -59.02
C PRO A 23 4.95 -29.44 -60.08
N LEU A 24 3.72 -28.92 -60.30
CA LEU A 24 3.03 -28.66 -61.61
C LEU A 24 1.54 -28.28 -61.37
N VAL A 25 1.08 -27.06 -61.69
CA VAL A 25 0.47 -26.54 -62.96
C VAL A 25 -1.04 -26.86 -63.18
N SER A 26 -1.85 -25.83 -62.91
CA SER A 26 -3.10 -25.25 -63.51
C SER A 26 -3.64 -25.71 -64.90
N PRO A 27 -4.78 -25.19 -65.46
CA PRO A 27 -6.11 -24.65 -64.99
C PRO A 27 -7.27 -25.12 -65.96
N PRO A 28 -8.25 -24.33 -66.52
CA PRO A 28 -9.17 -23.24 -66.08
C PRO A 28 -10.68 -23.45 -66.47
N GLY A 29 -11.57 -22.49 -66.16
CA GLY A 29 -12.82 -22.19 -66.92
C GLY A 29 -14.01 -21.70 -66.07
N LYS A 30 -14.32 -20.39 -65.96
CA LYS A 30 -15.27 -19.57 -66.76
C LYS A 30 -16.68 -20.22 -66.88
N SER A 31 -17.85 -19.60 -66.67
CA SER A 31 -18.26 -18.19 -66.51
C SER A 31 -19.79 -18.09 -66.26
N LYS A 32 -20.21 -17.03 -65.54
CA LYS A 32 -21.41 -16.17 -65.73
C LYS A 32 -22.85 -16.75 -65.76
N ALA A 33 -23.65 -16.25 -64.80
CA ALA A 33 -24.84 -15.38 -64.99
C ALA A 33 -26.21 -15.84 -64.42
N ARG A 34 -26.83 -14.85 -63.75
CA ARG A 34 -28.28 -14.54 -63.57
C ARG A 34 -29.16 -15.36 -62.59
N ARG A 35 -29.61 -14.62 -61.56
CA ARG A 35 -30.73 -14.75 -60.61
C ARG A 35 -32.11 -14.97 -61.30
N PRO A 36 -33.26 -15.10 -60.58
CA PRO A 36 -33.53 -15.31 -59.13
C PRO A 36 -34.56 -16.43 -58.83
N GLY A 37 -34.67 -16.85 -57.57
CA GLY A 37 -35.98 -17.19 -57.01
C GLY A 37 -36.09 -18.46 -56.16
N ARG A 38 -36.73 -18.26 -55.01
CA ARG A 38 -37.59 -19.17 -54.24
C ARG A 38 -36.98 -19.90 -53.03
N GLU A 39 -37.65 -19.67 -51.92
CA GLU A 39 -37.45 -20.20 -50.58
C GLU A 39 -37.56 -21.73 -50.53
N GLY A 40 -36.71 -22.35 -49.71
CA GLY A 40 -36.79 -23.74 -49.32
C GLY A 40 -35.76 -24.03 -48.24
N LYS A 41 -36.23 -24.28 -47.00
CA LYS A 41 -35.42 -24.68 -45.85
C LYS A 41 -34.79 -26.06 -46.09
N ALA A 42 -33.49 -26.22 -45.83
CA ALA A 42 -32.93 -27.21 -44.88
C ALA A 42 -31.40 -27.21 -44.88
N PHE A 43 -30.84 -27.02 -43.67
CA PHE A 43 -29.65 -27.66 -43.10
C PHE A 43 -28.40 -27.89 -43.98
N ASN A 44 -27.34 -27.10 -43.74
CA ASN A 44 -26.07 -27.71 -43.37
C ASN A 44 -25.16 -26.76 -42.58
N SER A 45 -24.43 -27.39 -41.67
CA SER A 45 -23.61 -26.89 -40.58
C SER A 45 -22.39 -26.07 -41.03
N SER A 46 -22.12 -24.97 -40.32
CA SER A 46 -20.75 -24.49 -40.12
C SER A 46 -20.63 -23.74 -38.79
N HIS A 47 -19.54 -24.04 -38.09
CA HIS A 47 -19.18 -23.63 -36.74
C HIS A 47 -19.52 -22.19 -36.34
N PRO A 48 -20.10 -21.96 -35.14
CA PRO A 48 -20.16 -20.63 -34.58
C PRO A 48 -18.79 -20.25 -34.00
N ASN A 49 -18.17 -19.22 -34.57
CA ASN A 49 -17.06 -18.50 -33.93
C ASN A 49 -17.42 -18.15 -32.49
N GLY A 50 -16.61 -18.61 -31.52
CA GLY A 50 -16.82 -18.45 -30.08
C GLY A 50 -16.94 -17.00 -29.58
N LEU A 51 -16.57 -16.01 -30.41
CA LEU A 51 -16.80 -14.58 -30.12
C LEU A 51 -18.27 -14.15 -30.22
N SER A 52 -19.12 -14.90 -30.93
CA SER A 52 -20.55 -14.61 -31.06
C SER A 52 -21.34 -14.92 -29.77
N GLY A 53 -20.92 -15.94 -29.02
CA GLY A 53 -21.60 -16.35 -27.79
C GLY A 53 -21.47 -15.36 -26.64
N VAL A 54 -20.35 -14.62 -26.56
CA VAL A 54 -20.14 -13.53 -25.60
C VAL A 54 -20.92 -12.27 -25.99
N ARG A 55 -21.17 -12.10 -27.31
CA ARG A 55 -21.82 -10.94 -27.92
C ARG A 55 -23.28 -10.77 -27.50
N HIS A 56 -24.02 -11.87 -27.34
CA HIS A 56 -25.45 -11.84 -26.99
C HIS A 56 -25.72 -11.77 -25.49
N LYS A 57 -24.76 -12.17 -24.64
CA LYS A 57 -24.92 -12.13 -23.17
C LYS A 57 -24.65 -10.75 -22.54
N LEU A 58 -24.00 -9.83 -23.26
CA LEU A 58 -23.59 -8.53 -22.73
C LEU A 58 -24.38 -7.32 -23.27
N GLY A 59 -25.25 -7.48 -24.28
CA GLY A 59 -26.14 -6.40 -24.74
C GLY A 59 -25.45 -5.11 -25.20
N LEU A 60 -24.18 -5.17 -25.60
CA LEU A 60 -23.38 -3.99 -25.96
C LEU A 60 -23.45 -3.72 -27.48
N SER A 61 -23.77 -2.48 -27.84
CA SER A 61 -23.71 -1.98 -29.22
C SER A 61 -22.30 -2.16 -29.82
N PRO A 62 -22.12 -2.43 -31.13
CA PRO A 62 -20.81 -2.54 -31.79
C PRO A 62 -19.90 -1.33 -31.52
N SER A 63 -20.49 -0.13 -31.40
CA SER A 63 -19.79 1.11 -31.08
C SER A 63 -19.29 1.18 -29.63
N ALA A 64 -19.97 0.52 -28.69
CA ALA A 64 -19.59 0.47 -27.28
C ALA A 64 -18.44 -0.52 -27.04
N VAL A 65 -18.44 -1.65 -27.77
CA VAL A 65 -17.34 -2.64 -27.72
C VAL A 65 -16.05 -2.05 -28.29
N GLY A 66 -16.13 -1.31 -29.41
CA GLY A 66 -14.96 -0.61 -29.97
C GLY A 66 -14.38 0.44 -29.02
N LYS A 67 -15.23 1.26 -28.39
CA LYS A 67 -14.80 2.24 -27.37
C LYS A 67 -14.17 1.57 -26.15
N LEU A 68 -14.75 0.46 -25.68
CA LEU A 68 -14.21 -0.29 -24.55
C LEU A 68 -12.84 -0.90 -24.90
N GLY A 69 -12.69 -1.49 -26.09
CA GLY A 69 -11.42 -2.04 -26.56
C GLY A 69 -10.30 -0.99 -26.65
N ILE A 70 -10.61 0.19 -27.22
CA ILE A 70 -9.66 1.31 -27.29
C ILE A 70 -9.27 1.79 -25.88
N THR A 71 -10.24 1.89 -24.97
CA THR A 71 -9.99 2.31 -23.59
C THR A 71 -9.08 1.31 -22.86
N LEU A 72 -9.32 0.01 -23.02
CA LEU A 72 -8.49 -1.03 -22.43
C LEU A 72 -7.07 -1.04 -23.02
N LEU A 73 -6.92 -0.80 -24.33
CA LEU A 73 -5.61 -0.73 -24.98
C LEU A 73 -4.82 0.49 -24.50
N LEU A 74 -5.45 1.66 -24.38
CA LEU A 74 -4.83 2.86 -23.82
C LEU A 74 -4.44 2.67 -22.35
N ALA A 75 -5.29 2.01 -21.56
CA ALA A 75 -4.98 1.67 -20.18
C ALA A 75 -3.78 0.70 -20.07
N ALA A 76 -3.71 -0.32 -20.94
CA ALA A 76 -2.60 -1.25 -20.99
C ALA A 76 -1.28 -0.56 -21.43
N LEU A 77 -1.35 0.30 -22.44
CA LEU A 77 -0.19 1.06 -22.93
C LEU A 77 0.35 2.03 -21.88
N THR A 78 -0.54 2.81 -21.25
CA THR A 78 -0.15 3.75 -20.19
C THR A 78 0.38 3.02 -18.96
N GLY A 79 -0.22 1.87 -18.60
CA GLY A 79 0.30 0.99 -17.55
C GLY A 79 1.70 0.46 -17.88
N TYR A 80 1.93 0.00 -19.11
CA TYR A 80 3.24 -0.46 -19.56
C TYR A 80 4.29 0.66 -19.54
N LEU A 81 3.98 1.85 -20.07
CA LEU A 81 4.89 3.00 -20.06
C LEU A 81 5.23 3.44 -18.63
N HIS A 82 4.24 3.43 -17.72
CA HIS A 82 4.46 3.75 -16.32
C HIS A 82 5.36 2.71 -15.63
N TRP A 83 5.09 1.42 -15.86
CA TRP A 83 5.94 0.33 -15.37
C TRP A 83 7.38 0.42 -15.89
N TYR A 84 7.55 0.75 -17.18
CA TYR A 84 8.87 0.92 -17.79
C TYR A 84 9.61 2.11 -17.16
N HIS A 85 8.95 3.26 -17.03
CA HIS A 85 9.50 4.45 -16.37
C HIS A 85 9.93 4.14 -14.93
N LEU A 86 9.08 3.48 -14.14
CA LEU A 86 9.39 3.14 -12.76
C LEU A 86 10.53 2.11 -12.65
N SER A 87 10.55 1.15 -13.57
CA SER A 87 11.62 0.15 -13.67
C SER A 87 12.96 0.80 -13.93
N HIS A 88 13.00 1.73 -14.87
CA HIS A 88 14.20 2.47 -15.23
C HIS A 88 14.67 3.37 -14.09
N LEU A 89 13.75 4.05 -13.40
CA LEU A 89 14.09 4.89 -12.25
C LEU A 89 14.70 4.08 -11.11
N PHE A 90 14.13 2.92 -10.81
CA PHE A 90 14.66 2.02 -9.77
C PHE A 90 16.03 1.46 -10.12
N GLU A 91 16.22 1.08 -11.39
CA GLU A 91 17.50 0.54 -11.84
C GLU A 91 18.59 1.63 -11.82
N ASN A 92 18.28 2.85 -12.28
CA ASN A 92 19.21 3.98 -12.24
C ASN A 92 19.60 4.41 -10.81
N ASP A 93 18.66 4.36 -9.88
CA ASP A 93 18.88 4.80 -8.49
C ASP A 93 19.70 3.79 -7.66
N ARG A 94 19.53 2.49 -7.92
CA ARG A 94 20.09 1.43 -7.04
C ARG A 94 21.05 0.47 -7.72
N HIS A 95 21.05 0.38 -9.06
CA HIS A 95 21.73 -0.68 -9.82
C HIS A 95 21.41 -2.09 -9.28
N PHE A 96 20.14 -2.33 -8.99
CA PHE A 96 19.69 -3.50 -8.23
C PHE A 96 20.01 -4.83 -8.91
N SER A 97 20.02 -4.90 -10.25
CA SER A 97 20.38 -6.11 -10.98
C SER A 97 21.80 -6.61 -10.65
N HIS A 98 22.73 -5.66 -10.43
CA HIS A 98 24.15 -5.92 -10.20
C HIS A 98 24.50 -6.28 -8.75
N LEU A 99 23.58 -6.06 -7.80
CA LEU A 99 23.79 -6.36 -6.38
C LEU A 99 23.79 -7.87 -6.08
N SER A 100 24.55 -8.27 -5.06
CA SER A 100 24.51 -9.61 -4.48
C SER A 100 23.18 -9.93 -3.80
N ASN A 101 22.91 -11.19 -3.49
CA ASN A 101 21.68 -11.58 -2.79
C ASN A 101 21.54 -10.90 -1.42
N LEU A 102 22.63 -10.80 -0.64
CA LEU A 102 22.62 -10.14 0.66
C LEU A 102 22.37 -8.62 0.51
N GLU A 103 23.07 -7.95 -0.40
CA GLU A 103 22.85 -6.52 -0.67
C GLU A 103 21.42 -6.24 -1.14
N LYS A 104 20.87 -7.11 -1.99
CA LYS A 104 19.50 -6.97 -2.44
C LYS A 104 18.49 -7.15 -1.30
N GLU A 105 18.75 -8.04 -0.33
CA GLU A 105 17.93 -8.14 0.89
C GLU A 105 18.07 -6.90 1.79
N MET A 106 19.29 -6.37 1.97
CA MET A 106 19.54 -5.15 2.73
C MET A 106 18.86 -3.91 2.12
N ALA A 107 18.61 -3.91 0.80
CA ALA A 107 17.87 -2.85 0.13
C ALA A 107 16.40 -2.75 0.59
N PHE A 108 15.86 -3.81 1.21
CA PHE A 108 14.55 -3.82 1.87
C PHE A 108 14.68 -3.40 3.34
N ARG A 109 14.32 -2.15 3.62
CA ARG A 109 14.40 -1.58 4.97
C ARG A 109 13.07 -1.66 5.71
N THR A 110 13.13 -1.67 7.04
CA THR A 110 11.96 -1.53 7.92
C THR A 110 10.88 -2.58 7.63
N GLU A 111 9.63 -2.17 7.45
CA GLU A 111 8.50 -3.05 7.18
C GLU A 111 8.69 -3.86 5.90
N THR A 112 9.24 -3.27 4.82
CA THR A 112 9.41 -4.00 3.55
C THR A 112 10.31 -5.24 3.69
N GLY A 113 11.36 -5.16 4.52
CA GLY A 113 12.21 -6.31 4.83
C GLY A 113 11.49 -7.33 5.70
N LEU A 114 10.66 -6.85 6.63
CA LEU A 114 9.84 -7.72 7.48
C LEU A 114 8.82 -8.52 6.65
N TYR A 115 8.06 -7.88 5.76
CA TYR A 115 7.09 -8.56 4.89
C TYR A 115 7.78 -9.53 3.91
N TYR A 116 8.92 -9.13 3.35
CA TYR A 116 9.71 -10.03 2.51
C TYR A 116 10.20 -11.27 3.28
N SER A 117 10.54 -11.15 4.57
CA SER A 117 10.96 -12.30 5.39
C SER A 117 9.88 -13.39 5.51
N TYR A 118 8.59 -13.02 5.57
CA TYR A 118 7.50 -13.99 5.61
C TYR A 118 7.26 -14.64 4.25
N TYR A 119 7.30 -13.84 3.17
CA TYR A 119 7.27 -14.38 1.81
C TYR A 119 8.41 -15.40 1.60
N LYS A 120 9.64 -15.04 2.00
CA LYS A 120 10.83 -15.92 1.96
C LYS A 120 10.62 -17.23 2.74
N THR A 121 10.03 -17.15 3.93
CA THR A 121 9.71 -18.33 4.75
C THR A 121 8.76 -19.29 4.02
N ILE A 122 7.70 -18.78 3.36
CA ILE A 122 6.71 -19.64 2.68
C ILE A 122 7.29 -20.30 1.43
N ILE A 123 8.14 -19.61 0.67
CA ILE A 123 8.73 -20.16 -0.56
C ILE A 123 9.89 -21.12 -0.28
N GLU A 124 10.59 -20.97 0.84
CA GLU A 124 11.68 -21.86 1.27
C GLU A 124 11.18 -23.11 2.00
N ALA A 125 9.96 -23.07 2.55
CA ALA A 125 9.36 -24.21 3.22
C ALA A 125 9.13 -25.41 2.26
N PRO A 126 9.23 -26.66 2.76
CA PRO A 126 9.08 -27.86 1.95
C PRO A 126 7.74 -27.92 1.21
N SER A 127 6.64 -27.56 1.88
CA SER A 127 5.31 -27.41 1.26
C SER A 127 4.72 -26.03 1.55
N PHE A 128 3.74 -25.61 0.74
CA PHE A 128 3.03 -24.34 0.95
C PHE A 128 2.29 -24.34 2.28
N LEU A 129 1.67 -25.47 2.67
CA LEU A 129 0.95 -25.60 3.93
C LEU A 129 1.92 -25.54 5.13
N ASP A 130 3.09 -26.14 5.02
CA ASP A 130 4.11 -26.04 6.08
C ASP A 130 4.59 -24.59 6.22
N GLY A 131 4.86 -23.91 5.10
CA GLY A 131 5.21 -22.49 5.11
C GLY A 131 4.13 -21.61 5.73
N LEU A 132 2.86 -21.87 5.40
CA LEU A 132 1.71 -21.18 5.99
C LEU A 132 1.62 -21.46 7.50
N HIS A 133 1.84 -22.70 7.93
CA HIS A 133 1.84 -23.09 9.34
C HIS A 133 2.99 -22.44 10.13
N MET A 134 4.18 -22.32 9.53
CA MET A 134 5.32 -21.61 10.13
C MET A 134 5.03 -20.13 10.34
N VAL A 135 4.38 -19.47 9.37
CA VAL A 135 3.99 -18.06 9.44
C VAL A 135 2.82 -17.85 10.43
N MET A 136 1.89 -18.79 10.51
CA MET A 136 0.79 -18.78 11.49
C MET A 136 1.23 -19.05 12.94
N ASN A 137 2.37 -19.69 13.15
CA ASN A 137 2.93 -20.00 14.46
C ASN A 137 4.36 -19.43 14.58
N ASP A 138 4.51 -18.14 14.31
CA ASP A 138 5.81 -17.51 14.28
C ASP A 138 6.35 -17.26 15.69
N ARG A 139 7.57 -17.71 15.94
CA ARG A 139 8.31 -17.52 17.21
C ARG A 139 9.44 -16.51 17.10
N LEU A 140 9.72 -16.01 15.88
CA LEU A 140 10.90 -15.19 15.60
C LEU A 140 10.62 -13.69 15.70
N THR A 141 9.41 -13.22 15.36
CA THR A 141 9.15 -11.76 15.27
C THR A 141 8.89 -11.09 16.61
N GLU A 142 8.21 -11.74 17.54
CA GLU A 142 7.85 -11.17 18.85
C GLU A 142 8.35 -12.06 20.02
N TYR A 143 9.60 -12.54 19.96
CA TYR A 143 10.14 -13.48 20.96
C TYR A 143 9.99 -12.95 22.40
N PRO A 144 9.55 -13.75 23.40
CA PRO A 144 9.30 -15.20 23.35
C PRO A 144 7.87 -15.60 22.96
N LEU A 145 7.04 -14.65 22.53
CA LEU A 145 5.65 -14.92 22.17
C LEU A 145 5.56 -15.67 20.85
N VAL A 146 4.55 -16.54 20.75
CA VAL A 146 4.16 -17.17 19.49
C VAL A 146 2.97 -16.41 18.94
N ILE A 147 3.10 -15.84 17.76
CA ILE A 147 2.07 -15.01 17.15
C ILE A 147 1.57 -15.57 15.83
N ASN A 148 0.27 -15.40 15.58
CA ASN A 148 -0.30 -15.60 14.25
C ASN A 148 -0.11 -14.33 13.43
N THR A 149 0.92 -14.35 12.58
CA THR A 149 1.30 -13.18 11.80
C THR A 149 0.24 -12.81 10.74
N LEU A 150 -0.53 -13.77 10.21
CA LEU A 150 -1.63 -13.47 9.27
C LEU A 150 -2.69 -12.59 9.90
N LYS A 151 -3.12 -12.94 11.12
CA LYS A 151 -4.06 -12.13 11.90
C LYS A 151 -3.44 -10.80 12.32
N ARG A 152 -2.16 -10.81 12.68
CA ARG A 152 -1.45 -9.68 13.27
C ARG A 152 -1.10 -8.59 12.26
N PHE A 153 -0.63 -8.95 11.06
CA PHE A 153 -0.03 -8.04 10.08
C PHE A 153 -0.75 -8.01 8.73
N ASN A 154 -1.85 -8.76 8.57
CA ASN A 154 -2.62 -8.86 7.33
C ASN A 154 -1.79 -9.31 6.11
N LEU A 155 -1.00 -10.38 6.31
CA LEU A 155 -0.03 -10.95 5.34
C LEU A 155 -0.64 -11.64 4.10
N TYR A 156 -1.89 -11.34 3.75
CA TYR A 156 -2.57 -11.95 2.61
C TYR A 156 -1.84 -11.72 1.27
N PRO A 157 -1.33 -10.52 0.95
CA PRO A 157 -0.59 -10.30 -0.29
C PRO A 157 0.63 -11.20 -0.43
N GLU A 158 1.42 -11.35 0.64
CA GLU A 158 2.64 -12.15 0.67
C GLU A 158 2.32 -13.64 0.52
N VAL A 159 1.25 -14.13 1.14
CA VAL A 159 0.80 -15.53 1.00
C VAL A 159 0.34 -15.82 -0.43
N VAL A 160 -0.48 -14.94 -1.02
CA VAL A 160 -0.94 -15.09 -2.42
C VAL A 160 0.25 -15.07 -3.37
N LEU A 161 1.19 -14.16 -3.13
CA LEU A 161 2.42 -14.09 -3.91
C LEU A 161 3.28 -15.33 -3.81
N ALA A 162 3.48 -15.85 -2.60
CA ALA A 162 4.24 -17.06 -2.39
C ALA A 162 3.57 -18.26 -3.08
N SER A 163 2.23 -18.33 -3.05
CA SER A 163 1.47 -19.34 -3.78
C SER A 163 1.70 -19.25 -5.29
N TRP A 164 1.59 -18.06 -5.87
CA TRP A 164 1.81 -17.84 -7.31
C TRP A 164 3.26 -18.14 -7.72
N TYR A 165 4.23 -17.74 -6.90
CA TYR A 165 5.64 -18.04 -7.15
C TYR A 165 5.88 -19.55 -7.17
N ARG A 166 5.45 -20.29 -6.14
CA ARG A 166 5.62 -21.75 -6.09
C ARG A 166 4.91 -22.48 -7.24
N MET A 167 3.74 -21.98 -7.67
CA MET A 167 3.04 -22.49 -8.85
C MET A 167 3.85 -22.23 -10.12
N TYR A 168 4.39 -21.02 -10.29
CA TYR A 168 5.23 -20.66 -11.42
C TYR A 168 6.50 -21.52 -11.48
N THR A 169 7.23 -21.68 -10.38
CA THR A 169 8.45 -22.49 -10.34
C THR A 169 8.16 -23.97 -10.56
N GLY A 170 7.05 -24.48 -10.02
CA GLY A 170 6.59 -25.85 -10.25
C GLY A 170 6.26 -26.11 -11.73
N VAL A 171 5.55 -25.19 -12.37
CA VAL A 171 5.21 -25.27 -13.80
C VAL A 171 6.47 -25.16 -14.67
N MET A 172 7.36 -24.21 -14.41
CA MET A 172 8.59 -24.04 -15.19
C MET A 172 9.56 -25.20 -15.00
N GLY A 173 9.65 -25.75 -13.80
CA GLY A 173 10.40 -26.96 -13.50
C GLY A 173 9.85 -28.18 -14.24
N TYR A 174 8.52 -28.32 -14.33
CA TYR A 174 7.88 -29.38 -15.11
C TYR A 174 8.19 -29.28 -16.62
N PHE A 175 8.24 -28.07 -17.17
CA PHE A 175 8.59 -27.83 -18.58
C PHE A 175 10.11 -27.76 -18.85
N GLY A 176 10.95 -27.88 -17.83
CA GLY A 176 12.42 -27.84 -17.97
C GLY A 176 12.97 -26.51 -18.49
N ILE A 177 12.21 -25.41 -18.37
CA ILE A 177 12.61 -24.09 -18.87
C ILE A 177 13.57 -23.45 -17.86
N PRO A 178 14.82 -23.11 -18.23
CA PRO A 178 15.75 -22.45 -17.33
C PRO A 178 15.30 -21.01 -17.07
N THR A 179 14.96 -20.72 -15.81
CA THR A 179 14.39 -19.44 -15.36
C THR A 179 15.37 -18.56 -14.57
N LYS A 180 16.59 -19.05 -14.32
CA LYS A 180 17.67 -18.34 -13.62
C LYS A 180 19.01 -18.48 -14.36
N MET A 181 19.77 -17.40 -14.44
CA MET A 181 21.16 -17.34 -14.89
C MET A 181 22.00 -16.71 -13.78
N CYS A 182 23.14 -17.32 -13.43
CA CYS A 182 24.01 -16.82 -12.36
C CYS A 182 25.36 -16.38 -12.92
N TRP A 183 25.85 -15.26 -12.41
CA TRP A 183 27.13 -14.64 -12.73
C TRP A 183 27.95 -14.51 -11.45
N SER A 184 29.26 -14.68 -11.54
CA SER A 184 30.17 -14.34 -10.43
C SER A 184 30.78 -12.97 -10.70
N ILE A 185 30.59 -12.02 -9.78
CA ILE A 185 31.02 -10.63 -9.91
C ILE A 185 32.20 -10.38 -8.97
N ASN A 186 33.34 -9.97 -9.53
CA ASN A 186 34.49 -9.51 -8.76
C ASN A 186 34.28 -8.05 -8.34
N ARG A 187 34.31 -7.79 -7.02
CA ARG A 187 34.03 -6.47 -6.43
C ARG A 187 35.25 -5.52 -6.33
N GLY A 188 36.46 -5.99 -6.65
CA GLY A 188 37.71 -5.20 -6.56
C GLY A 188 38.81 -5.95 -5.81
N GLU A 189 39.98 -5.33 -5.61
CA GLU A 189 41.07 -5.93 -4.84
C GLU A 189 40.71 -5.99 -3.34
N GLY A 190 40.88 -7.16 -2.73
CA GLY A 190 40.65 -7.38 -1.30
C GLY A 190 39.21 -7.76 -0.89
N LEU A 191 38.24 -7.75 -1.81
CA LEU A 191 36.85 -8.17 -1.54
C LEU A 191 36.55 -9.55 -2.14
N THR A 192 35.80 -10.38 -1.42
CA THR A 192 35.40 -11.70 -1.91
C THR A 192 34.46 -11.59 -3.11
N PRO A 193 34.66 -12.44 -4.15
CA PRO A 193 33.75 -12.49 -5.30
C PRO A 193 32.37 -12.96 -4.86
N VAL A 194 31.32 -12.38 -5.47
CA VAL A 194 29.94 -12.69 -5.09
C VAL A 194 29.13 -13.15 -6.28
N ASP A 195 28.32 -14.19 -6.06
CA ASP A 195 27.40 -14.69 -7.07
C ASP A 195 26.14 -13.83 -7.14
N SER A 196 25.87 -13.25 -8.31
CA SER A 196 24.63 -12.56 -8.65
C SER A 196 23.84 -13.36 -9.68
N CYS A 197 22.65 -13.82 -9.29
CA CYS A 197 21.72 -14.48 -10.18
C CYS A 197 20.67 -13.49 -10.71
N GLU A 198 20.40 -13.57 -12.00
CA GLU A 198 19.38 -12.83 -12.73
C GLU A 198 18.39 -13.82 -13.36
N GLY A 199 17.10 -13.50 -13.32
CA GLY A 199 16.06 -14.38 -13.86
C GLY A 199 14.70 -14.15 -13.24
N THR A 200 13.67 -14.67 -13.92
CA THR A 200 12.27 -14.61 -13.49
C THR A 200 11.95 -15.57 -12.34
N ASP A 201 12.85 -16.49 -12.00
CA ASP A 201 12.77 -17.39 -10.85
C ASP A 201 13.67 -16.96 -9.68
N LEU A 202 14.19 -15.73 -9.70
CA LEU A 202 14.80 -15.19 -8.49
C LEU A 202 13.67 -14.82 -7.52
N LYS A 203 13.69 -15.42 -6.33
CA LYS A 203 12.77 -15.15 -5.20
C LYS A 203 12.49 -13.65 -5.04
N LEU A 204 13.57 -12.86 -5.12
CA LEU A 204 13.55 -11.42 -4.96
C LEU A 204 13.09 -10.67 -6.20
N ASN A 205 13.42 -11.14 -7.41
CA ASN A 205 12.97 -10.49 -8.65
C ASN A 205 11.46 -10.63 -8.83
N VAL A 206 10.84 -11.76 -8.45
CA VAL A 206 9.38 -11.91 -8.51
C VAL A 206 8.70 -11.01 -7.49
N PHE A 207 9.24 -10.93 -6.28
CA PHE A 207 8.71 -10.04 -5.25
C PHE A 207 8.86 -8.55 -5.65
N VAL A 208 10.04 -8.14 -6.12
CA VAL A 208 10.30 -6.78 -6.65
C VAL A 208 9.44 -6.50 -7.87
N TYR A 209 9.33 -7.44 -8.82
CA TYR A 209 8.53 -7.29 -10.02
C TYR A 209 7.05 -7.08 -9.67
N PHE A 210 6.52 -7.87 -8.73
CA PHE A 210 5.14 -7.73 -8.30
C PHE A 210 4.90 -6.45 -7.50
N LEU A 211 5.79 -6.10 -6.58
CA LEU A 211 5.78 -4.78 -5.94
C LEU A 211 5.78 -3.68 -7.00
N ARG A 212 6.63 -3.78 -8.03
CA ARG A 212 6.73 -2.79 -9.11
C ARG A 212 5.48 -2.73 -10.00
N HIS A 213 4.79 -3.85 -10.20
CA HIS A 213 3.60 -3.93 -11.05
C HIS A 213 2.31 -3.51 -10.30
N LEU A 214 2.23 -3.76 -8.99
CA LEU A 214 1.13 -3.23 -8.16
C LEU A 214 1.33 -1.75 -7.77
N ASN A 215 2.58 -1.27 -7.69
CA ASN A 215 2.93 0.07 -7.22
C ASN A 215 2.99 1.13 -8.32
N SER A 216 1.85 1.39 -8.97
CA SER A 216 1.73 2.63 -9.75
C SER A 216 1.81 3.85 -8.80
N PHE A 217 3.02 4.45 -8.72
CA PHE A 217 3.49 5.62 -7.93
C PHE A 217 3.90 5.40 -6.44
N PRO A 218 5.01 6.03 -5.97
CA PRO A 218 6.41 5.95 -6.41
C PRO A 218 7.31 5.24 -5.36
N LEU A 219 8.48 4.80 -5.83
CA LEU A 219 9.64 4.50 -5.00
C LEU A 219 9.86 5.55 -3.89
N ILE A 220 10.31 5.09 -2.71
CA ILE A 220 10.74 5.88 -1.53
C ILE A 220 9.58 6.42 -0.67
N SER A 221 8.64 5.56 -0.30
CA SER A 221 7.88 5.76 0.94
C SER A 221 7.69 4.44 1.65
N TYR A 222 8.56 4.24 2.64
CA TYR A 222 8.47 3.29 3.76
C TYR A 222 7.02 2.90 4.08
N THR A 223 6.63 1.67 3.74
CA THR A 223 5.49 0.85 4.24
C THR A 223 4.85 0.08 3.07
N PRO A 224 4.96 -1.27 3.00
CA PRO A 224 4.22 -2.08 2.04
C PRO A 224 2.70 -2.12 2.31
N THR A 225 2.22 -1.37 3.32
CA THR A 225 0.79 -1.16 3.56
C THR A 225 0.23 0.01 2.75
N LEU A 226 1.05 0.98 2.33
CA LEU A 226 0.68 2.08 1.43
C LEU A 226 0.86 1.73 -0.06
N SER A 227 1.12 0.48 -0.43
CA SER A 227 1.27 0.04 -1.84
C SER A 227 -0.06 -0.28 -2.56
N HIS A 228 -1.20 -0.19 -1.86
CA HIS A 228 -2.53 -0.59 -2.39
C HIS A 228 -3.46 0.58 -2.75
N HIS A 229 -2.96 1.80 -2.93
CA HIS A 229 -3.82 2.97 -3.21
C HIS A 229 -4.57 2.84 -4.53
N SER A 230 -3.97 2.24 -5.55
CA SER A 230 -4.66 1.91 -6.81
C SER A 230 -5.89 1.03 -6.57
N ILE A 231 -5.82 0.13 -5.58
CA ILE A 231 -6.94 -0.74 -5.22
C ILE A 231 -8.11 0.07 -4.64
N SER A 232 -7.82 1.15 -3.90
CA SER A 232 -8.85 2.05 -3.33
C SER A 232 -9.71 2.75 -4.38
N PHE A 233 -9.22 2.89 -5.62
CA PHE A 233 -9.96 3.51 -6.72
C PHE A 233 -10.94 2.54 -7.39
N PHE A 234 -10.82 1.22 -7.22
CA PHE A 234 -11.82 0.27 -7.73
C PHE A 234 -13.17 0.40 -7.00
N PRO A 235 -13.25 0.44 -5.65
CA PRO A 235 -14.48 0.80 -4.95
C PRO A 235 -15.06 2.14 -5.41
N LEU A 236 -14.21 3.15 -5.61
CA LEU A 236 -14.62 4.48 -6.08
C LEU A 236 -15.25 4.43 -7.48
N LEU A 237 -14.67 3.63 -8.39
CA LEU A 237 -15.19 3.40 -9.74
C LEU A 237 -16.52 2.63 -9.70
N CYS A 238 -16.61 1.58 -8.89
CA CYS A 238 -17.85 0.82 -8.67
C CYS A 238 -18.97 1.73 -8.15
N ILE A 239 -18.69 2.55 -7.13
CA ILE A 239 -19.62 3.55 -6.62
C ILE A 239 -20.02 4.55 -7.72
N SER A 240 -19.06 5.09 -8.48
CA SER A 240 -19.36 6.04 -9.57
C SER A 240 -20.28 5.42 -10.64
N SER A 241 -20.08 4.15 -10.99
CA SER A 241 -20.95 3.45 -11.94
C SER A 241 -22.36 3.20 -11.38
N LEU A 242 -22.47 2.84 -10.10
CA LEU A 242 -23.74 2.67 -9.39
C LEU A 242 -24.52 3.99 -9.26
N LEU A 243 -23.82 5.11 -9.04
CA LEU A 243 -24.44 6.43 -8.95
C LEU A 243 -24.99 6.92 -10.29
N ARG A 244 -24.42 6.47 -11.42
CA ARG A 244 -24.88 6.84 -12.77
C ARG A 244 -26.10 6.05 -13.23
N THR A 245 -26.33 4.85 -12.69
CA THR A 245 -27.49 4.03 -13.08
C THR A 245 -28.71 4.32 -12.21
N PRO A 246 -29.92 4.40 -12.80
CA PRO A 246 -31.15 4.67 -12.05
C PRO A 246 -31.55 3.50 -11.13
N THR A 247 -31.11 2.28 -11.43
CA THR A 247 -31.34 1.09 -10.62
C THR A 247 -30.01 0.45 -10.18
N PRO A 248 -29.95 -0.14 -8.98
CA PRO A 248 -28.78 -0.85 -8.52
C PRO A 248 -28.63 -2.17 -9.30
N SER A 249 -27.56 -2.30 -10.09
CA SER A 249 -27.24 -3.56 -10.77
C SER A 249 -26.60 -4.54 -9.79
N ARG A 250 -27.10 -5.79 -9.74
CA ARG A 250 -26.53 -6.86 -8.91
C ARG A 250 -25.05 -7.08 -9.21
N THR A 251 -24.66 -7.06 -10.48
CA THR A 251 -23.26 -7.24 -10.89
C THR A 251 -22.36 -6.12 -10.35
N ALA A 252 -22.84 -4.87 -10.38
CA ALA A 252 -22.08 -3.74 -9.86
C ALA A 252 -21.97 -3.77 -8.32
N MET A 253 -23.00 -4.28 -7.62
CA MET A 253 -22.95 -4.48 -6.16
C MET A 253 -21.97 -5.61 -5.77
N VAL A 254 -21.97 -6.73 -6.51
CA VAL A 254 -20.99 -7.81 -6.29
C VAL A 254 -19.57 -7.32 -6.57
N ALA A 255 -19.37 -6.57 -7.65
CA ALA A 255 -18.08 -5.94 -7.96
C ALA A 255 -17.63 -4.98 -6.85
N LEU A 256 -18.54 -4.17 -6.31
CA LEU A 256 -18.26 -3.31 -5.16
C LEU A 256 -17.83 -4.14 -3.94
N GLY A 257 -18.58 -5.20 -3.61
CA GLY A 257 -18.25 -6.08 -2.49
C GLY A 257 -16.88 -6.76 -2.60
N ILE A 258 -16.54 -7.27 -3.79
CA ILE A 258 -15.22 -7.86 -4.07
C ILE A 258 -14.13 -6.80 -4.00
N SER A 259 -14.34 -5.63 -4.60
CA SER A 259 -13.34 -4.54 -4.56
C SER A 259 -13.06 -4.05 -3.14
N ASN A 260 -14.10 -3.96 -2.29
CA ASN A 260 -13.96 -3.62 -0.88
C ASN A 260 -13.22 -4.71 -0.11
N LEU A 261 -13.46 -5.98 -0.41
CA LEU A 261 -12.76 -7.13 0.19
C LEU A 261 -11.27 -7.09 -0.15
N CYS A 262 -10.94 -6.95 -1.44
CA CYS A 262 -9.56 -6.83 -1.92
C CYS A 262 -8.85 -5.58 -1.41
N PHE A 263 -9.59 -4.53 -1.03
CA PHE A 263 -9.02 -3.32 -0.45
C PHE A 263 -8.76 -3.44 1.06
N MET A 264 -9.66 -4.08 1.80
CA MET A 264 -9.55 -4.22 3.26
C MET A 264 -8.58 -5.33 3.70
N LEU A 265 -8.54 -6.47 2.99
CA LEU A 265 -7.70 -7.61 3.41
C LEU A 265 -6.20 -7.29 3.46
N PRO A 266 -5.62 -6.56 2.48
CA PRO A 266 -4.20 -6.21 2.52
C PRO A 266 -3.87 -5.06 3.47
N TRP A 267 -4.86 -4.22 3.81
CA TRP A 267 -4.59 -2.95 4.45
C TRP A 267 -5.56 -2.62 5.59
N GLN A 268 -5.07 -2.72 6.83
CA GLN A 268 -5.86 -2.48 8.04
C GLN A 268 -6.45 -1.08 8.14
N PHE A 269 -5.78 -0.07 7.59
CA PHE A 269 -6.25 1.31 7.63
C PHE A 269 -7.20 1.68 6.49
N ALA A 270 -7.52 0.74 5.59
CA ALA A 270 -8.50 0.91 4.52
C ALA A 270 -9.86 1.42 5.05
N GLN A 271 -10.21 1.04 6.28
CA GLN A 271 -11.41 1.49 6.97
C GLN A 271 -11.56 3.02 7.06
N PHE A 272 -10.46 3.78 7.17
CA PHE A 272 -10.53 5.24 7.19
C PHE A 272 -10.88 5.83 5.82
N VAL A 273 -10.33 5.26 4.75
CA VAL A 273 -10.67 5.66 3.38
C VAL A 273 -12.13 5.29 3.07
N LEU A 274 -12.56 4.08 3.42
CA LEU A 274 -13.95 3.65 3.23
C LEU A 274 -14.93 4.49 4.08
N LEU A 275 -14.53 4.93 5.28
CA LEU A 275 -15.32 5.87 6.07
C LEU A 275 -15.54 7.19 5.34
N THR A 276 -14.50 7.76 4.70
CA THR A 276 -14.67 8.99 3.90
C THR A 276 -15.60 8.77 2.70
N GLN A 277 -15.53 7.60 2.05
CA GLN A 277 -16.43 7.26 0.93
C GLN A 277 -17.89 7.16 1.38
N VAL A 278 -18.14 6.46 2.49
CA VAL A 278 -19.49 6.34 3.07
C VAL A 278 -20.01 7.69 3.57
N ALA A 279 -19.15 8.52 4.16
CA ALA A 279 -19.49 9.89 4.57
C ALA A 279 -19.89 10.75 3.36
N SER A 280 -19.12 10.72 2.27
CA SER A 280 -19.43 11.43 1.02
C SER A 280 -20.73 10.94 0.37
N LEU A 281 -21.00 9.63 0.42
CA LEU A 281 -22.27 9.04 -0.01
C LEU A 281 -23.45 9.51 0.85
N PHE A 282 -23.28 9.52 2.17
CA PHE A 282 -24.30 9.96 3.11
C PHE A 282 -24.59 11.46 2.96
N ALA A 283 -23.57 12.29 2.79
CA ALA A 283 -23.73 13.71 2.47
C ALA A 283 -24.49 13.90 1.13
N SER A 284 -24.18 13.10 0.11
CA SER A 284 -24.91 13.10 -1.17
C SER A 284 -26.38 12.66 -1.02
N TYR A 285 -26.66 11.75 -0.09
CA TYR A 285 -28.02 11.34 0.30
C TYR A 285 -28.78 12.46 1.02
N ILE A 286 -28.15 13.12 2.00
CA ILE A 286 -28.75 14.24 2.74
C ILE A 286 -29.12 15.39 1.79
N LEU A 287 -28.26 15.71 0.83
CA LEU A 287 -28.53 16.71 -0.21
C LEU A 287 -29.66 16.32 -1.17
N GLY A 288 -30.13 15.07 -1.11
CA GLY A 288 -31.26 14.55 -1.89
C GLY A 288 -30.92 14.17 -3.32
N TYR A 289 -29.64 13.96 -3.65
CA TYR A 289 -29.20 13.44 -4.94
C TYR A 289 -29.24 11.90 -5.02
N LEU A 290 -29.43 11.23 -3.88
CA LEU A 290 -29.44 9.78 -3.80
C LEU A 290 -30.74 9.26 -3.18
N ARG A 291 -31.38 8.29 -3.84
CA ARG A 291 -32.59 7.63 -3.30
C ARG A 291 -32.23 6.69 -2.14
N ALA A 292 -33.11 6.62 -1.14
CA ALA A 292 -32.91 5.78 0.05
C ALA A 292 -32.66 4.30 -0.28
N ILE A 293 -33.39 3.73 -1.25
CA ILE A 293 -33.24 2.32 -1.66
C ILE A 293 -31.82 2.04 -2.18
N LYS A 294 -31.26 2.96 -2.98
CA LYS A 294 -29.89 2.83 -3.49
C LYS A 294 -28.87 2.94 -2.36
N MET A 295 -29.05 3.91 -1.48
CA MET A 295 -28.15 4.12 -0.34
C MET A 295 -28.15 2.90 0.59
N GLN A 296 -29.32 2.36 0.94
CA GLN A 296 -29.42 1.14 1.75
C GLN A 296 -28.77 -0.06 1.06
N SER A 297 -28.97 -0.24 -0.24
CA SER A 297 -28.36 -1.33 -0.99
C SER A 297 -26.83 -1.27 -0.94
N ILE A 298 -26.25 -0.09 -1.18
CA ILE A 298 -24.80 0.14 -1.08
C ILE A 298 -24.32 -0.13 0.36
N LEU A 299 -25.01 0.41 1.36
CA LEU A 299 -24.65 0.27 2.76
C LEU A 299 -24.65 -1.20 3.23
N VAL A 300 -25.65 -1.98 2.82
CA VAL A 300 -25.72 -3.42 3.10
C VAL A 300 -24.57 -4.16 2.44
N THR A 301 -24.17 -3.80 1.21
CA THR A 301 -22.96 -4.37 0.59
C THR A 301 -21.71 -4.10 1.43
N HIS A 302 -21.52 -2.86 1.91
CA HIS A 302 -20.40 -2.53 2.80
C HIS A 302 -20.43 -3.33 4.11
N MET A 303 -21.60 -3.54 4.72
CA MET A 303 -21.78 -4.34 5.93
C MET A 303 -21.50 -5.83 5.69
N ILE A 304 -22.00 -6.41 4.60
CA ILE A 304 -21.73 -7.80 4.23
C ILE A 304 -20.23 -8.00 4.02
N THR A 305 -19.57 -7.11 3.26
CA THR A 305 -18.13 -7.22 3.05
C THR A 305 -17.35 -7.10 4.36
N LEU A 306 -17.74 -6.20 5.27
CA LEU A 306 -17.13 -6.07 6.58
C LEU A 306 -17.21 -7.39 7.38
N SER A 307 -18.37 -8.06 7.36
CA SER A 307 -18.54 -9.36 8.00
C SER A 307 -17.67 -10.46 7.39
N PHE A 308 -17.55 -10.50 6.06
CA PHE A 308 -16.64 -11.44 5.38
C PHE A 308 -15.18 -11.17 5.74
N CYS A 309 -14.75 -9.90 5.74
CA CYS A 309 -13.40 -9.52 6.18
C CYS A 309 -13.12 -9.96 7.62
N PHE A 310 -14.08 -9.76 8.52
CA PHE A 310 -13.94 -10.16 9.93
C PHE A 310 -13.69 -11.66 10.09
N ILE A 311 -14.43 -12.49 9.34
CA ILE A 311 -14.24 -13.94 9.33
C ILE A 311 -12.87 -14.31 8.76
N LEU A 312 -12.51 -13.74 7.60
CA LEU A 312 -11.24 -14.06 6.94
C LEU A 312 -10.02 -13.66 7.79
N MET A 313 -10.09 -12.55 8.53
CA MET A 313 -9.03 -12.05 9.42
C MET A 313 -9.04 -12.68 10.82
N PHE A 314 -9.63 -13.87 10.98
CA PHE A 314 -9.65 -14.63 12.24
C PHE A 314 -10.18 -13.83 13.45
N GLY A 315 -11.25 -13.06 13.23
CA GLY A 315 -11.91 -12.28 14.27
C GLY A 315 -11.04 -11.15 14.82
N ASN A 316 -10.46 -10.33 13.94
CA ASN A 316 -9.72 -9.14 14.34
C ASN A 316 -10.69 -8.11 14.98
N SER A 317 -10.51 -7.84 16.27
CA SER A 317 -11.34 -6.93 17.08
C SER A 317 -11.23 -5.46 16.64
N MET A 318 -10.10 -5.07 16.04
CA MET A 318 -9.87 -3.70 15.56
C MET A 318 -10.85 -3.31 14.45
N LEU A 319 -11.27 -4.26 13.62
CA LEU A 319 -12.16 -3.99 12.49
C LEU A 319 -13.58 -3.64 12.97
N LEU A 320 -14.10 -4.37 13.96
CA LEU A 320 -15.47 -4.22 14.45
C LEU A 320 -15.62 -3.01 15.39
N THR A 321 -14.57 -2.66 16.12
CA THR A 321 -14.53 -1.49 17.02
C THR A 321 -14.19 -0.19 16.31
N SER A 322 -14.07 -0.23 14.98
CA SER A 322 -13.70 0.93 14.17
C SER A 322 -14.81 1.97 14.03
N PHE A 323 -14.41 3.21 13.73
CA PHE A 323 -15.34 4.28 13.35
C PHE A 323 -16.13 3.93 12.08
N TYR A 324 -15.55 3.16 11.16
CA TYR A 324 -16.20 2.71 9.94
C TYR A 324 -17.38 1.78 10.23
N ALA A 325 -17.17 0.72 11.01
CA ALA A 325 -18.24 -0.20 11.41
C ALA A 325 -19.37 0.53 12.15
N SER A 326 -19.00 1.39 13.11
CA SER A 326 -19.95 2.19 13.89
C SER A 326 -20.75 3.17 13.01
N SER A 327 -20.09 3.77 12.02
CA SER A 327 -20.72 4.69 11.06
C SER A 327 -21.71 3.97 10.14
N LEU A 328 -21.40 2.75 9.69
CA LEU A 328 -22.31 1.99 8.82
C LEU A 328 -23.64 1.68 9.54
N VAL A 329 -23.55 1.20 10.79
CA VAL A 329 -24.73 0.92 11.62
C VAL A 329 -25.52 2.20 11.91
N SER A 330 -24.82 3.29 12.24
CA SER A 330 -25.42 4.60 12.48
C SER A 330 -26.21 5.12 11.28
N ILE A 331 -25.62 5.09 10.09
CA ILE A 331 -26.28 5.54 8.85
C ILE A 331 -27.47 4.63 8.53
N TRP A 332 -27.34 3.33 8.72
CA TRP A 332 -28.44 2.38 8.50
C TRP A 332 -29.63 2.71 9.40
N ALA A 333 -29.38 2.94 10.69
CA ALA A 333 -30.40 3.32 11.66
C ALA A 333 -31.07 4.67 11.31
N ILE A 334 -30.30 5.67 10.89
CA ILE A 334 -30.85 6.98 10.49
C ILE A 334 -31.76 6.86 9.26
N ILE A 335 -31.36 6.06 8.26
CA ILE A 335 -32.19 5.84 7.06
C ILE A 335 -33.45 5.02 7.42
N ALA A 336 -33.35 4.05 8.32
CA ALA A 336 -34.50 3.28 8.79
C ALA A 336 -35.50 4.16 9.58
N LEU A 337 -35.00 5.13 10.34
CA LEU A 337 -35.80 6.07 11.13
C LEU A 337 -36.22 7.34 10.36
N ARG A 338 -35.99 7.40 9.05
CA ARG A 338 -36.18 8.61 8.24
C ARG A 338 -37.58 9.23 8.40
N ASP A 339 -38.62 8.39 8.50
CA ASP A 339 -40.01 8.85 8.50
C ASP A 339 -40.33 9.53 9.85
N ARG A 340 -39.71 9.08 10.95
CA ARG A 340 -39.78 9.77 12.25
C ARG A 340 -39.04 11.10 12.24
N PHE A 341 -37.86 11.16 11.63
CA PHE A 341 -37.13 12.43 11.48
C PHE A 341 -37.91 13.45 10.65
N ALA A 342 -38.58 13.01 9.58
CA ALA A 342 -39.41 13.86 8.73
C ALA A 342 -40.67 14.37 9.46
N GLN A 343 -41.18 13.65 10.45
CA GLN A 343 -42.31 14.09 11.28
C GLN A 343 -41.89 15.10 12.36
N VAL A 344 -40.71 14.94 12.96
CA VAL A 344 -40.23 15.77 14.07
C VAL A 344 -39.66 17.11 13.58
N PHE A 345 -38.98 17.12 12.44
CA PHE A 345 -38.32 18.32 11.91
C PHE A 345 -39.02 18.81 10.64
N LYS A 346 -39.36 20.10 10.60
CA LYS A 346 -39.88 20.74 9.36
C LYS A 346 -38.86 20.60 8.21
N SER A 347 -39.39 20.41 7.00
CA SER A 347 -38.63 20.23 5.76
C SER A 347 -37.62 21.35 5.51
N GLY A 348 -36.37 21.00 5.18
CA GLY A 348 -35.34 21.93 4.72
C GLY A 348 -33.94 21.65 5.27
N ILE A 349 -33.13 22.70 5.35
CA ILE A 349 -31.71 22.66 5.79
C ILE A 349 -31.56 22.15 7.22
N VAL A 350 -32.53 22.44 8.11
CA VAL A 350 -32.50 22.00 9.51
C VAL A 350 -32.49 20.48 9.63
N LEU A 351 -33.27 19.78 8.79
CA LEU A 351 -33.27 18.32 8.74
C LEU A 351 -31.88 17.77 8.33
N TRP A 352 -31.20 18.42 7.39
CA TRP A 352 -29.86 18.02 6.94
C TRP A 352 -28.82 18.14 8.03
N VAL A 353 -28.81 19.27 8.74
CA VAL A 353 -27.88 19.52 9.85
C VAL A 353 -28.13 18.52 10.98
N MET A 354 -29.41 18.29 11.33
CA MET A 354 -29.76 17.34 12.39
C MET A 354 -29.40 15.90 12.03
N GLN A 355 -29.59 15.46 10.78
CA GLN A 355 -29.15 14.14 10.32
C GLN A 355 -27.63 13.98 10.38
N GLY A 356 -26.88 15.02 10.03
CA GLY A 356 -25.41 15.03 10.13
C GLY A 356 -24.94 14.95 11.59
N LEU A 357 -25.50 15.78 12.48
CA LEU A 357 -25.17 15.75 13.91
C LEU A 357 -25.57 14.43 14.57
N ALA A 358 -26.75 13.89 14.24
CA ALA A 358 -27.18 12.60 14.73
C ALA A 358 -26.22 11.48 14.31
N TRP A 359 -25.76 11.49 13.05
CA TRP A 359 -24.79 10.52 12.57
C TRP A 359 -23.46 10.60 13.31
N VAL A 360 -22.89 11.80 13.49
CA VAL A 360 -21.62 11.96 14.21
C VAL A 360 -21.78 11.53 15.68
N GLY A 361 -22.83 12.00 16.36
CA GLY A 361 -23.12 11.66 17.75
C GLY A 361 -23.33 10.16 17.96
N SER A 362 -24.16 9.52 17.13
CA SER A 362 -24.43 8.08 17.23
C SER A 362 -23.19 7.25 16.91
N THR A 363 -22.36 7.67 15.95
CA THR A 363 -21.12 6.96 15.59
C THR A 363 -20.12 6.97 16.74
N ILE A 364 -19.94 8.12 17.41
CA ILE A 364 -19.03 8.24 18.56
C ILE A 364 -19.54 7.40 19.73
N LEU A 365 -20.84 7.49 20.05
CA LEU A 365 -21.46 6.72 21.12
C LEU A 365 -21.32 5.21 20.87
N LEU A 366 -21.68 4.76 19.66
CA LEU A 366 -21.62 3.35 19.30
C LEU A 366 -20.18 2.83 19.32
N LYS A 367 -19.21 3.63 18.85
CA LYS A 367 -17.79 3.27 18.97
C LYS A 367 -17.41 3.03 20.43
N PHE A 368 -17.70 3.97 21.32
CA PHE A 368 -17.32 3.85 22.73
C PHE A 368 -17.96 2.63 23.39
N MET A 369 -19.23 2.35 23.08
CA MET A 369 -19.92 1.15 23.52
C MET A 369 -19.23 -0.13 23.00
N LEU A 370 -18.94 -0.20 21.71
CA LEU A 370 -18.27 -1.37 21.11
C LEU A 370 -16.86 -1.58 21.67
N SER A 371 -16.06 -0.52 21.80
CA SER A 371 -14.72 -0.60 22.38
C SER A 371 -14.76 -1.11 23.83
N THR A 372 -15.76 -0.70 24.61
CA THR A 372 -15.94 -1.17 26.00
C THR A 372 -16.34 -2.65 26.04
N VAL A 373 -17.26 -3.08 25.18
CA VAL A 373 -17.74 -4.49 25.13
C VAL A 373 -16.62 -5.45 24.70
N PHE A 374 -15.81 -5.05 23.72
CA PHE A 374 -14.73 -5.89 23.20
C PHE A 374 -13.38 -5.70 23.93
N GLY A 375 -13.31 -4.83 24.93
CA GLY A 375 -12.09 -4.54 25.69
C GLY A 375 -10.93 -4.01 24.84
N ALA A 376 -11.22 -3.40 23.68
CA ALA A 376 -10.22 -2.98 22.72
C ALA A 376 -9.68 -1.58 23.08
N SER A 377 -8.40 -1.50 23.46
CA SER A 377 -7.69 -0.25 23.76
C SER A 377 -6.72 0.19 22.65
N ASP A 378 -6.67 -0.54 21.53
CA ASP A 378 -5.64 -0.40 20.50
C ASP A 378 -5.70 0.95 19.76
N ASP A 379 -6.90 1.53 19.63
CA ASP A 379 -7.17 2.83 18.98
C ASP A 379 -6.70 4.06 19.77
N ALA A 380 -6.28 3.89 21.04
CA ALA A 380 -5.85 5.00 21.89
C ALA A 380 -4.73 5.83 21.23
N HIS A 381 -3.85 5.16 20.46
CA HIS A 381 -2.74 5.82 19.77
C HIS A 381 -3.19 6.78 18.65
N ILE A 382 -4.21 6.41 17.85
CA ILE A 382 -4.72 7.28 16.77
C ILE A 382 -5.38 8.52 17.37
N SER A 383 -6.12 8.34 18.47
CA SER A 383 -6.72 9.47 19.19
C SER A 383 -5.65 10.38 19.81
N GLY A 384 -4.57 9.81 20.36
CA GLY A 384 -3.41 10.56 20.87
C GLY A 384 -2.70 11.35 19.76
N LEU A 385 -2.51 10.73 18.59
CA LEU A 385 -1.92 11.38 17.42
C LEU A 385 -2.75 12.58 16.95
N ILE A 386 -4.07 12.41 16.78
CA ILE A 386 -4.96 13.52 16.39
C ILE A 386 -4.97 14.60 17.48
N LYS A 387 -5.06 14.21 18.76
CA LYS A 387 -5.03 15.14 19.89
C LYS A 387 -3.74 15.95 19.92
N SER A 388 -2.58 15.35 19.68
CA SER A 388 -1.29 16.06 19.63
C SER A 388 -1.17 17.05 18.47
N LYS A 389 -1.92 16.85 17.37
CA LYS A 389 -1.93 17.77 16.24
C LYS A 389 -2.72 19.05 16.52
N PHE A 390 -3.78 18.94 17.33
CA PHE A 390 -4.69 20.05 17.63
C PHE A 390 -4.53 20.61 19.06
N THR A 391 -3.78 19.94 19.92
CA THR A 391 -3.55 20.34 21.32
C THR A 391 -2.08 20.12 21.70
N SER A 392 -1.65 20.65 22.86
CA SER A 392 -0.28 20.49 23.38
C SER A 392 0.02 19.09 23.97
N TYR A 393 -0.80 18.08 23.70
CA TYR A 393 -0.61 16.71 24.20
C TYR A 393 0.66 16.07 23.64
N LYS A 394 1.53 15.57 24.53
CA LYS A 394 2.80 14.93 24.19
C LYS A 394 3.01 13.70 25.06
N ASP A 395 3.22 12.54 24.45
CA ASP A 395 3.67 11.31 25.11
C ASP A 395 4.76 10.64 24.25
N PHE A 396 5.48 9.66 24.81
CA PHE A 396 6.58 9.00 24.10
C PHE A 396 6.15 8.43 22.74
N HIS A 397 5.01 7.74 22.71
CA HIS A 397 4.51 7.07 21.52
C HIS A 397 4.14 8.07 20.43
N THR A 398 3.40 9.11 20.78
CA THR A 398 2.94 10.16 19.87
C THR A 398 4.10 10.98 19.34
N LEU A 399 5.13 11.25 20.16
CA LEU A 399 6.34 11.93 19.70
C LEU A 399 7.17 11.09 18.75
N MET A 400 7.22 9.77 18.95
CA MET A 400 7.90 8.87 18.02
C MET A 400 7.30 8.96 16.60
N TYR A 401 5.99 9.24 16.47
CA TYR A 401 5.35 9.48 15.18
C TYR A 401 5.43 10.94 14.72
N THR A 402 5.11 11.91 15.58
CA THR A 402 5.06 13.34 15.20
C THR A 402 6.43 13.96 14.93
N CYS A 403 7.51 13.41 15.48
CA CYS A 403 8.88 13.82 15.18
C CYS A 403 9.42 13.23 13.86
N ALA A 404 8.71 12.26 13.28
CA ALA A 404 8.99 11.75 11.94
C ALA A 404 8.32 12.65 10.89
N ALA A 405 9.06 13.04 9.85
CA ALA A 405 8.58 14.00 8.84
C ALA A 405 7.32 13.50 8.10
N GLU A 406 7.07 12.20 8.10
CA GLU A 406 6.00 11.58 7.32
C GLU A 406 4.61 11.67 7.95
N PHE A 407 4.54 11.80 9.28
CA PHE A 407 3.28 12.01 10.00
C PHE A 407 3.05 13.48 10.33
N ASP A 408 3.90 14.38 9.82
CA ASP A 408 3.73 15.81 9.97
C ASP A 408 2.58 16.34 9.08
N LEU A 409 2.17 17.58 9.35
CA LEU A 409 1.27 18.33 8.49
C LEU A 409 1.85 18.51 7.08
N MET A 410 0.98 18.82 6.13
CA MET A 410 1.42 19.01 4.75
C MET A 410 2.42 20.16 4.60
N GLU A 411 3.62 19.84 4.13
CA GLU A 411 4.66 20.84 3.83
C GLU A 411 4.22 21.74 2.67
N LEU A 412 4.46 23.05 2.80
CA LEU A 412 4.09 24.09 1.83
C LEU A 412 4.69 23.86 0.43
N GLU A 413 5.76 23.08 0.32
CA GLU A 413 6.34 22.73 -0.98
C GLU A 413 5.38 21.91 -1.86
N THR A 414 4.58 21.03 -1.25
CA THR A 414 3.63 20.16 -1.96
C THR A 414 2.54 20.95 -2.72
N PRO A 415 1.78 21.87 -2.09
CA PRO A 415 0.80 22.68 -2.80
C PRO A 415 1.46 23.63 -3.83
N VAL A 416 2.68 24.13 -3.56
CA VAL A 416 3.44 24.91 -4.55
C VAL A 416 3.75 24.09 -5.80
N ARG A 417 4.15 22.82 -5.64
CA ARG A 417 4.35 21.90 -6.78
C ARG A 417 3.05 21.67 -7.55
N TYR A 418 1.90 21.51 -6.88
CA TYR A 418 0.59 21.39 -7.54
C TYR A 418 0.13 22.66 -8.26
N LEU A 419 0.55 23.84 -7.78
CA LEU A 419 0.31 25.11 -8.44
C LEU A 419 1.15 25.22 -9.72
N LYS A 420 2.45 24.88 -9.64
CA LYS A 420 3.38 24.89 -10.79
C LYS A 420 2.96 23.92 -11.89
N THR A 421 2.40 22.76 -11.55
CA THR A 421 1.88 21.80 -12.54
C THR A 421 0.46 22.11 -13.02
N LEU A 422 -0.13 23.24 -12.60
CA LEU A 422 -1.51 23.65 -12.89
C LEU A 422 -2.61 22.68 -12.40
N LEU A 423 -2.25 21.63 -11.67
CA LEU A 423 -3.19 20.63 -11.19
C LEU A 423 -4.15 21.21 -10.14
N LEU A 424 -3.65 22.02 -9.21
CA LEU A 424 -4.47 22.65 -8.17
C LEU A 424 -5.45 23.70 -8.74
N PRO A 425 -5.03 24.69 -9.56
CA PRO A 425 -5.94 25.66 -10.17
C PRO A 425 -7.11 25.02 -10.93
N ILE A 426 -6.82 23.97 -11.71
CA ILE A 426 -7.84 23.23 -12.48
C ILE A 426 -8.86 22.59 -11.54
N ASN A 427 -8.39 21.91 -10.49
CA ASN A 427 -9.28 21.24 -9.54
C ASN A 427 -10.14 22.24 -8.77
N VAL A 428 -9.56 23.36 -8.33
CA VAL A 428 -10.30 24.44 -7.66
C VAL A 428 -11.39 25.00 -8.59
N LEU A 429 -11.08 25.23 -9.87
CA LEU A 429 -12.05 25.69 -10.86
C LEU A 429 -13.20 24.67 -11.04
N VAL A 430 -12.88 23.39 -11.22
CA VAL A 430 -13.88 22.33 -11.41
C VAL A 430 -14.79 22.20 -10.18
N VAL A 431 -14.22 22.16 -8.98
CA VAL A 431 -14.98 22.06 -7.73
C VAL A 431 -15.83 23.31 -7.51
N ALA A 432 -15.31 24.51 -7.75
CA ALA A 432 -16.06 25.76 -7.64
C ALA A 432 -17.26 25.79 -8.59
N LEU A 433 -17.09 25.34 -9.84
CA LEU A 433 -18.17 25.25 -10.82
C LEU A 433 -19.24 24.22 -10.42
N ILE A 434 -18.84 23.06 -9.89
CA ILE A 434 -19.77 22.06 -9.38
C ILE A 434 -20.52 22.63 -8.16
N ALA A 435 -19.82 23.21 -7.20
CA ALA A 435 -20.40 23.81 -6.00
C ALA A 435 -21.41 24.92 -6.36
N TRP A 436 -21.05 25.84 -7.26
CA TRP A 436 -21.94 26.89 -7.75
C TRP A 436 -23.23 26.33 -8.34
N ARG A 437 -23.13 25.28 -9.16
CA ARG A 437 -24.30 24.61 -9.75
C ARG A 437 -25.13 23.88 -8.71
N THR A 438 -24.50 23.19 -7.77
CA THR A 438 -25.17 22.50 -6.67
C THR A 438 -25.95 23.50 -5.80
N VAL A 439 -25.34 24.63 -5.42
CA VAL A 439 -26.02 25.68 -4.66
C VAL A 439 -27.23 26.22 -5.43
N ARG A 440 -27.07 26.50 -6.73
CA ARG A 440 -28.19 26.96 -7.57
C ARG A 440 -29.31 25.92 -7.69
N ASP A 441 -28.98 24.65 -7.85
CA ASP A 441 -29.95 23.55 -7.96
C ASP A 441 -30.69 23.34 -6.62
N VAL A 442 -30.00 23.47 -5.49
CA VAL A 442 -30.60 23.45 -4.14
C VAL A 442 -31.56 24.62 -3.95
N VAL A 443 -31.15 25.84 -4.32
CA VAL A 443 -31.99 27.05 -4.21
C VAL A 443 -33.22 26.98 -5.11
N ARG A 444 -33.10 26.41 -6.32
CA ARG A 444 -34.20 26.29 -7.29
C ARG A 444 -35.06 25.04 -7.09
N PHE A 445 -34.74 24.18 -6.12
CA PHE A 445 -35.38 22.87 -5.90
C PHE A 445 -35.40 21.94 -7.13
N LEU A 446 -34.59 22.22 -8.16
CA LEU A 446 -34.48 21.40 -9.36
C LEU A 446 -33.38 20.36 -9.16
N ARG A 447 -33.77 19.13 -8.81
CA ARG A 447 -32.84 18.03 -8.55
C ARG A 447 -32.85 17.03 -9.69
N ASP A 448 -31.66 16.72 -10.20
CA ASP A 448 -31.44 15.76 -11.28
C ASP A 448 -30.52 14.64 -10.78
N ASP A 449 -31.02 13.41 -10.79
CA ASP A 449 -30.31 12.18 -10.41
C ASP A 449 -29.01 12.01 -11.21
N GLY A 450 -28.93 12.55 -12.44
CA GLY A 450 -27.76 12.44 -13.32
C GLY A 450 -26.49 13.15 -12.81
N LYS A 451 -26.61 14.04 -11.82
CA LYS A 451 -25.49 14.83 -11.26
C LYS A 451 -24.90 14.24 -9.97
N ALA A 452 -25.52 13.20 -9.40
CA ALA A 452 -25.12 12.62 -8.11
C ALA A 452 -23.64 12.19 -8.09
N SER A 453 -23.14 11.63 -9.20
CA SER A 453 -21.74 11.21 -9.30
C SER A 453 -20.74 12.37 -9.20
N LEU A 454 -21.08 13.57 -9.71
CA LEU A 454 -20.18 14.74 -9.68
C LEU A 454 -20.09 15.33 -8.27
N VAL A 455 -21.23 15.41 -7.58
CA VAL A 455 -21.30 15.89 -6.19
C VAL A 455 -20.52 14.95 -5.27
N TYR A 456 -20.72 13.64 -5.43
CA TYR A 456 -19.97 12.62 -4.67
C TYR A 456 -18.45 12.76 -4.83
N HIS A 457 -17.93 12.83 -6.06
CA HIS A 457 -16.49 12.97 -6.29
C HIS A 457 -15.94 14.29 -5.76
N SER A 458 -16.73 15.37 -5.80
CA SER A 458 -16.33 16.67 -5.23
C SER A 458 -16.21 16.60 -3.70
N LEU A 459 -17.19 16.00 -3.02
CA LEU A 459 -17.16 15.78 -1.57
C LEU A 459 -16.00 14.86 -1.17
N GLN A 460 -15.79 13.79 -1.93
CA GLN A 460 -14.70 12.85 -1.70
C GLN A 460 -13.32 13.50 -1.91
N LEU A 461 -13.18 14.42 -2.88
CA LEU A 461 -11.94 15.17 -3.09
C LEU A 461 -11.63 16.07 -1.90
N VAL A 462 -12.64 16.77 -1.35
CA VAL A 462 -12.47 17.57 -0.13
C VAL A 462 -12.06 16.70 1.05
N ALA A 463 -12.69 15.53 1.22
CA ALA A 463 -12.33 14.59 2.29
C ALA A 463 -10.87 14.12 2.17
N PHE A 464 -10.41 13.76 0.98
CA PHE A 464 -9.00 13.41 0.74
C PHE A 464 -8.04 14.59 0.90
N ALA A 465 -8.46 15.81 0.58
CA ALA A 465 -7.66 17.01 0.80
C ALA A 465 -7.46 17.28 2.31
N VAL A 466 -8.53 17.21 3.10
CA VAL A 466 -8.46 17.32 4.57
C VAL A 466 -7.53 16.24 5.12
N LEU A 467 -7.71 14.99 4.70
CA LEU A 467 -6.89 13.88 5.16
C LEU A 467 -5.40 14.04 4.82
N ALA A 468 -5.10 14.53 3.61
CA ALA A 468 -3.74 14.80 3.16
C ALA A 468 -3.08 15.98 3.89
N VAL A 469 -3.85 17.01 4.28
CA VAL A 469 -3.36 18.13 5.09
C VAL A 469 -2.96 17.65 6.49
N LEU A 470 -3.74 16.73 7.06
CA LEU A 470 -3.48 16.19 8.40
C LEU A 470 -2.26 15.26 8.44
N ILE A 471 -2.06 14.45 7.39
CA ILE A 471 -0.98 13.46 7.30
C ILE A 471 -0.37 13.48 5.90
N MET A 472 0.91 13.85 5.81
CA MET A 472 1.64 14.01 4.56
C MET A 472 1.58 12.82 3.61
N ARG A 473 1.68 11.59 4.12
CA ARG A 473 1.62 10.37 3.28
C ARG A 473 0.28 10.17 2.57
N LEU A 474 -0.82 10.71 3.13
CA LEU A 474 -2.16 10.51 2.57
C LEU A 474 -2.44 11.38 1.33
N LYS A 475 -1.50 12.25 0.93
CA LYS A 475 -1.52 12.93 -0.38
C LYS A 475 -1.48 11.97 -1.57
N LEU A 476 -1.12 10.70 -1.33
CA LEU A 476 -1.12 9.65 -2.34
C LEU A 476 -2.54 9.25 -2.77
N PHE A 477 -3.56 9.43 -1.92
CA PHE A 477 -4.97 9.33 -2.34
C PHE A 477 -5.48 10.58 -3.05
N LEU A 478 -4.99 11.76 -2.62
CA LEU A 478 -5.41 13.05 -3.17
C LEU A 478 -4.94 13.22 -4.63
N THR A 479 -3.68 12.94 -4.92
CA THR A 479 -3.08 13.26 -6.23
C THR A 479 -3.77 12.55 -7.41
N PRO A 480 -4.01 11.22 -7.40
CA PRO A 480 -4.71 10.56 -8.50
C PRO A 480 -6.18 10.99 -8.60
N HIS A 481 -6.83 11.28 -7.47
CA HIS A 481 -8.20 11.80 -7.48
C HIS A 481 -8.27 13.20 -8.11
N MET A 482 -7.30 14.07 -7.82
CA MET A 482 -7.15 15.37 -8.49
C MET A 482 -6.96 15.21 -10.01
N CYS A 483 -6.24 14.19 -10.47
CA CYS A 483 -6.10 13.90 -11.90
C CYS A 483 -7.43 13.47 -12.53
N ILE A 484 -8.21 12.63 -11.85
CA ILE A 484 -9.56 12.23 -12.30
C ILE A 484 -10.47 13.46 -12.40
N MET A 485 -10.46 14.33 -11.40
CA MET A 485 -11.26 15.55 -11.38
C MET A 485 -10.79 16.58 -12.41
N ALA A 486 -9.48 16.69 -12.65
CA ALA A 486 -8.92 17.54 -13.71
C ALA A 486 -9.37 17.10 -15.11
N SER A 487 -9.55 15.79 -15.34
CA SER A 487 -10.07 15.28 -16.62
C SER A 487 -11.47 15.80 -16.97
N LEU A 488 -12.22 16.32 -15.99
CA LEU A 488 -13.55 16.91 -16.20
C LEU A 488 -13.52 18.22 -16.99
N ILE A 489 -12.35 18.83 -17.23
CA ILE A 489 -12.24 19.94 -18.21
C ILE A 489 -12.72 19.50 -19.60
N CYS A 490 -12.50 18.23 -19.96
CA CYS A 490 -12.99 17.64 -21.21
C CYS A 490 -14.52 17.41 -21.21
N SER A 491 -15.20 17.57 -20.08
CA SER A 491 -16.63 17.27 -19.95
C SER A 491 -17.50 18.39 -20.53
N LYS A 492 -18.30 18.04 -21.55
CA LYS A 492 -19.33 18.92 -22.11
C LYS A 492 -20.45 19.24 -21.11
N GLN A 493 -20.70 18.36 -20.13
CA GLN A 493 -21.71 18.62 -19.10
C GLN A 493 -21.36 19.84 -18.25
N LEU A 494 -20.07 20.08 -17.98
CA LEU A 494 -19.58 21.20 -17.20
C LEU A 494 -19.29 22.43 -18.06
N PHE A 495 -18.62 22.24 -19.20
CA PHE A 495 -18.14 23.36 -20.02
C PHE A 495 -18.97 23.61 -21.29
N GLY A 496 -20.18 23.06 -21.39
CA GLY A 496 -21.06 23.23 -22.57
C GLY A 496 -21.45 24.68 -22.92
N TRP A 497 -21.22 25.64 -22.02
CA TRP A 497 -21.43 27.07 -22.27
C TRP A 497 -20.31 27.73 -23.13
N ILE A 498 -19.13 27.12 -23.24
CA ILE A 498 -17.98 27.63 -24.02
C ILE A 498 -18.20 27.54 -25.55
N GLY A 499 -19.40 27.14 -25.98
CA GLY A 499 -19.83 27.22 -27.38
C GLY A 499 -19.37 26.02 -28.21
N GLN A 500 -18.91 26.28 -29.44
CA GLN A 500 -18.53 25.26 -30.41
C GLN A 500 -17.46 24.29 -29.85
N THR A 501 -17.63 23.00 -30.15
CA THR A 501 -16.76 21.91 -29.68
C THR A 501 -15.28 22.13 -29.99
N PHE A 502 -14.99 22.81 -31.10
CA PHE A 502 -13.64 23.13 -31.53
C PHE A 502 -12.92 24.10 -30.57
N LYS A 503 -13.62 25.11 -30.06
CA LYS A 503 -13.04 26.08 -29.10
C LYS A 503 -12.69 25.39 -27.78
N GLN A 504 -13.57 24.51 -27.29
CA GLN A 504 -13.30 23.72 -26.08
C GLN A 504 -12.08 22.79 -26.27
N GLN A 505 -11.94 22.16 -27.44
CA GLN A 505 -10.79 21.30 -27.75
C GLN A 505 -9.47 22.06 -27.77
N ILE A 506 -9.45 23.28 -28.35
CA ILE A 506 -8.26 24.15 -28.35
C ILE A 506 -7.87 24.52 -26.91
N VAL A 507 -8.83 24.92 -26.08
CA VAL A 507 -8.57 25.27 -24.67
C VAL A 507 -8.00 24.07 -23.90
N VAL A 508 -8.59 22.89 -24.07
CA VAL A 508 -8.09 21.65 -23.44
C VAL A 508 -6.66 21.35 -23.90
N PHE A 509 -6.38 21.46 -25.20
CA PHE A 509 -5.04 21.20 -25.74
C PHE A 509 -4.00 22.19 -25.21
N ALA A 510 -4.34 23.48 -25.11
CA ALA A 510 -3.46 24.51 -24.57
C ALA A 510 -3.13 24.24 -23.09
N VAL A 511 -4.15 23.91 -22.28
CA VAL A 511 -3.96 23.56 -20.86
C VAL A 511 -3.10 22.30 -20.71
N MET A 512 -3.36 21.24 -21.49
CA MET A 512 -2.56 20.01 -21.45
C MET A 512 -1.10 20.25 -21.85
N THR A 513 -0.86 21.09 -22.85
CA THR A 513 0.51 21.46 -23.27
C THR A 513 1.24 22.20 -22.15
N ALA A 514 0.59 23.16 -21.49
CA ALA A 514 1.17 23.88 -20.37
C ALA A 514 1.52 22.94 -19.20
N MET A 515 0.65 21.98 -18.88
CA MET A 515 0.92 20.95 -17.86
C MET A 515 2.11 20.05 -18.24
N ALA A 516 2.23 19.70 -19.53
CA ALA A 516 3.28 18.81 -20.02
C ALA A 516 4.68 19.41 -19.91
N ILE A 517 4.86 20.73 -20.06
CA ILE A 517 6.16 21.39 -19.96
C ILE A 517 6.83 21.12 -18.61
N GLN A 518 6.13 21.40 -17.51
CA GLN A 518 6.65 21.14 -16.17
C GLN A 518 6.76 19.62 -15.90
N GLY A 519 5.84 18.83 -16.44
CA GLY A 519 5.87 17.36 -16.32
C GLY A 519 7.14 16.75 -16.92
N VAL A 520 7.52 17.16 -18.14
CA VAL A 520 8.72 16.69 -18.82
C VAL A 520 9.99 17.13 -18.10
N ALA A 521 10.05 18.39 -17.64
CA ALA A 521 11.20 18.87 -16.88
C ALA A 521 11.43 18.05 -15.60
N ASN A 522 10.36 17.70 -14.88
CA ASN A 522 10.44 16.85 -13.70
C ASN A 522 10.89 15.42 -14.04
N LEU A 523 10.38 14.83 -15.13
CA LEU A 523 10.80 13.49 -15.58
C LEU A 523 12.28 13.44 -15.95
N GLN A 524 12.77 14.46 -16.65
CA GLN A 524 14.18 14.59 -17.01
C GLN A 524 15.07 14.70 -15.76
N ALA A 525 14.67 15.53 -14.79
CA ALA A 525 15.39 15.65 -13.53
C ALA A 525 15.44 14.33 -12.76
N GLN A 526 14.35 13.55 -12.77
CA GLN A 526 14.31 12.23 -12.12
C GLN A 526 15.17 11.19 -12.83
N TRP A 527 15.17 11.16 -14.17
CA TRP A 527 16.01 10.25 -14.96
C TRP A 527 17.50 10.55 -14.86
N ALA A 528 17.87 11.79 -14.55
CA ALA A 528 19.25 12.20 -14.34
C ALA A 528 19.83 11.71 -13.00
N ILE A 529 19.01 11.21 -12.08
CA ILE A 529 19.49 10.65 -10.82
C ILE A 529 20.09 9.27 -11.11
N ILE A 530 21.40 9.16 -10.93
CA ILE A 530 22.15 7.90 -11.03
C ILE A 530 22.79 7.67 -9.66
N GLY A 531 22.44 6.57 -9.00
CA GLY A 531 22.91 6.21 -7.67
C GLY A 531 23.38 4.76 -7.60
N GLU A 532 24.23 4.45 -6.64
CA GLU A 532 24.66 3.08 -6.33
C GLU A 532 24.29 2.76 -4.88
N PHE A 533 23.62 1.61 -4.65
CA PHE A 533 23.33 1.17 -3.28
C PHE A 533 24.59 0.55 -2.66
N SER A 534 25.05 1.13 -1.56
CA SER A 534 26.12 0.57 -0.73
C SER A 534 25.82 0.80 0.74
N ASN A 535 25.95 -0.26 1.55
CA ASN A 535 25.83 -0.17 3.01
C ASN A 535 26.76 -1.19 3.70
N LEU A 536 28.07 -1.01 3.48
CA LEU A 536 29.10 -1.89 4.03
C LEU A 536 29.00 -2.11 5.55
N PRO A 537 28.74 -1.08 6.39
CA PRO A 537 28.63 -1.30 7.84
C PRO A 537 27.48 -2.21 8.24
N GLN A 538 26.39 -2.25 7.46
CA GLN A 538 25.29 -3.16 7.71
C GLN A 538 25.59 -4.57 7.21
N GLU A 539 26.32 -4.71 6.11
CA GLU A 539 26.79 -6.00 5.58
C GLU A 539 27.66 -6.71 6.62
N GLU A 540 28.71 -6.02 7.10
CA GLU A 540 29.62 -6.54 8.12
C GLU A 540 28.91 -6.99 9.40
N LEU A 541 27.90 -6.23 9.83
CA LEU A 541 27.10 -6.57 11.00
C LEU A 541 26.32 -7.88 10.78
N LEU A 542 25.68 -8.03 9.62
CA LEU A 542 24.85 -9.20 9.32
C LEU A 542 25.72 -10.45 9.13
N ASP A 543 26.86 -10.32 8.45
CA ASP A 543 27.85 -11.40 8.30
C ASP A 543 28.40 -11.82 9.66
N TRP A 544 28.76 -10.85 10.52
CA TRP A 544 29.23 -11.15 11.87
C TRP A 544 28.17 -11.90 12.69
N ILE A 545 26.90 -11.46 12.65
CA ILE A 545 25.80 -12.16 13.32
C ILE A 545 25.67 -13.59 12.78
N GLN A 546 25.81 -13.76 11.46
CA GLN A 546 25.68 -15.05 10.82
C GLN A 546 26.74 -16.05 11.28
N ASP A 547 27.99 -15.59 11.41
CA ASP A 547 29.16 -16.42 11.70
C ASP A 547 29.41 -16.63 13.20
N ASN A 548 29.05 -15.66 14.05
CA ASN A 548 29.47 -15.63 15.46
C ASN A 548 28.34 -15.92 16.47
N THR A 549 27.08 -16.07 16.01
CA THR A 549 25.95 -16.26 16.93
C THR A 549 25.12 -17.50 16.62
N HIS A 550 24.60 -18.13 17.68
CA HIS A 550 23.73 -19.30 17.57
C HIS A 550 22.39 -18.91 16.92
N PRO A 551 21.74 -19.78 16.12
CA PRO A 551 20.46 -19.48 15.48
C PRO A 551 19.35 -19.02 16.44
N ASP A 552 19.32 -19.54 17.67
CA ASP A 552 18.34 -19.18 18.71
C ASP A 552 18.69 -17.90 19.50
N SER A 553 19.76 -17.20 19.12
CA SER A 553 20.19 -15.98 19.83
C SER A 553 19.21 -14.84 19.60
N VAL A 554 18.80 -14.17 20.68
CA VAL A 554 17.75 -13.15 20.64
C VAL A 554 18.34 -11.73 20.53
N PHE A 555 17.90 -10.98 19.52
CA PHE A 555 18.35 -9.62 19.26
C PHE A 555 17.30 -8.56 19.59
N ALA A 556 17.78 -7.40 20.06
CA ALA A 556 16.99 -6.18 20.20
C ALA A 556 17.79 -4.95 19.74
N GLY A 557 17.09 -3.90 19.29
CA GLY A 557 17.73 -2.68 18.79
C GLY A 557 16.74 -1.75 18.12
N ALA A 558 17.22 -0.89 17.22
CA ALA A 558 16.31 -0.04 16.46
C ALA A 558 15.43 -0.91 15.53
N MET A 559 14.15 -0.56 15.43
CA MET A 559 13.18 -1.33 14.65
C MET A 559 13.62 -1.59 13.18
N PRO A 560 14.19 -0.63 12.44
CA PRO A 560 14.62 -0.86 11.06
C PRO A 560 15.67 -1.97 10.95
N THR A 561 16.63 -1.98 11.87
CA THR A 561 17.75 -2.92 11.91
C THR A 561 17.27 -4.32 12.30
N MET A 562 16.33 -4.42 13.25
CA MET A 562 15.74 -5.72 13.62
C MET A 562 15.04 -6.41 12.45
N ALA A 563 14.38 -5.65 11.57
CA ALA A 563 13.79 -6.23 10.36
C ALA A 563 14.84 -6.82 9.41
N SER A 564 15.99 -6.15 9.23
CA SER A 564 17.10 -6.66 8.43
C SER A 564 17.77 -7.87 9.07
N VAL A 565 17.98 -7.86 10.40
CA VAL A 565 18.51 -9.02 11.14
C VAL A 565 17.60 -10.23 10.94
N LYS A 566 16.29 -10.09 11.14
CA LYS A 566 15.35 -11.20 10.92
C LYS A 566 15.36 -11.69 9.47
N LEU A 567 15.38 -10.79 8.48
CA LEU A 567 15.34 -11.17 7.07
C LEU A 567 16.59 -11.94 6.61
N SER A 568 17.77 -11.39 6.90
CA SER A 568 19.02 -11.91 6.34
C SER A 568 19.65 -12.99 7.20
N THR A 569 19.45 -12.93 8.52
CA THR A 569 20.03 -13.90 9.45
C THR A 569 18.98 -14.90 9.97
N GLY A 570 17.69 -14.59 10.00
CA GLY A 570 16.68 -15.50 10.55
C GLY A 570 16.70 -15.64 12.07
N ARG A 571 17.43 -14.75 12.78
CA ARG A 571 17.53 -14.77 14.24
C ARG A 571 16.26 -14.21 14.89
N PRO A 572 15.85 -14.71 16.07
CA PRO A 572 14.73 -14.15 16.83
C PRO A 572 14.96 -12.68 17.20
N ILE A 573 13.92 -11.87 17.07
CA ILE A 573 13.91 -10.45 17.42
C ILE A 573 12.82 -10.13 18.45
N VAL A 574 13.08 -9.12 19.28
CA VAL A 574 12.19 -8.72 20.39
C VAL A 574 11.21 -7.61 20.00
N ASN A 575 11.61 -6.75 19.06
CA ASN A 575 10.85 -5.59 18.59
C ASN A 575 11.05 -5.40 17.08
N HIS A 576 10.06 -4.78 16.41
CA HIS A 576 10.04 -4.62 14.96
C HIS A 576 9.27 -3.36 14.52
N PRO A 577 9.36 -2.94 13.24
CA PRO A 577 8.76 -1.70 12.74
C PRO A 577 7.23 -1.60 12.84
N HIS A 578 6.53 -2.73 12.78
CA HIS A 578 5.07 -2.76 12.88
C HIS A 578 4.57 -2.50 14.31
N TYR A 579 4.53 -1.22 14.70
CA TYR A 579 4.38 -0.71 16.07
C TYR A 579 2.93 -0.49 16.55
N GLU A 580 1.99 -1.30 16.09
CA GLU A 580 0.56 -0.97 16.27
C GLU A 580 -0.05 -1.55 17.54
N ASP A 581 0.45 -2.67 18.02
CA ASP A 581 -0.08 -3.35 19.21
C ASP A 581 0.42 -2.76 20.52
N ALA A 582 -0.47 -2.61 21.50
CA ALA A 582 -0.14 -2.06 22.82
C ALA A 582 0.95 -2.84 23.56
N GLY A 583 0.93 -4.18 23.51
CA GLY A 583 1.94 -5.04 24.10
C GLY A 583 3.32 -4.81 23.48
N LEU A 584 3.41 -4.79 22.15
CA LEU A 584 4.65 -4.48 21.45
C LEU A 584 5.14 -3.06 21.72
N ARG A 585 4.23 -2.08 21.84
CA ARG A 585 4.58 -0.70 22.20
C ARG A 585 5.30 -0.63 23.54
N SER A 586 4.77 -1.32 24.55
CA SER A 586 5.36 -1.40 25.88
C SER A 586 6.75 -2.06 25.87
N ARG A 587 6.91 -3.15 25.10
CA ARG A 587 8.19 -3.88 24.96
C ARG A 587 9.24 -3.03 24.26
N THR A 588 8.87 -2.38 23.17
CA THR A 588 9.82 -1.55 22.43
C THR A 588 10.20 -0.31 23.23
N LYS A 589 9.30 0.25 24.04
CA LYS A 589 9.66 1.30 25.01
C LYS A 589 10.77 0.82 25.94
N LEU A 590 10.70 -0.40 26.46
CA LEU A 590 11.80 -0.96 27.26
C LEU A 590 13.10 -1.13 26.45
N VAL A 591 13.05 -1.56 25.19
CA VAL A 591 14.23 -1.64 24.31
C VAL A 591 14.86 -0.26 24.09
N TYR A 592 14.03 0.75 23.80
CA TYR A 592 14.48 2.12 23.53
C TYR A 592 14.93 2.87 24.79
N SER A 593 14.75 2.30 25.99
CA SER A 593 15.33 2.85 27.22
C SER A 593 16.85 2.94 27.17
N MET A 594 17.53 2.21 26.27
CA MET A 594 18.96 2.39 25.99
C MET A 594 19.32 3.82 25.53
N TYR A 595 18.41 4.49 24.83
CA TYR A 595 18.60 5.86 24.35
C TYR A 595 18.12 6.93 25.36
N SER A 596 17.65 6.51 26.54
CA SER A 596 17.25 7.41 27.62
C SER A 596 18.46 7.88 28.45
N ARG A 597 18.19 8.65 29.49
CA ARG A 597 19.17 9.09 30.50
C ARG A 597 19.15 8.23 31.78
N MET A 598 18.53 7.04 31.72
CA MET A 598 18.49 6.09 32.84
C MET A 598 19.86 5.45 33.12
N SER A 599 20.00 4.84 34.30
CA SER A 599 21.22 4.09 34.65
C SER A 599 21.36 2.80 33.82
N GLY A 600 22.61 2.42 33.51
CA GLY A 600 22.90 1.20 32.75
C GLY A 600 22.40 -0.08 33.43
N GLU A 601 22.33 -0.11 34.77
CA GLU A 601 21.76 -1.23 35.53
C GLU A 601 20.25 -1.40 35.26
N THR A 602 19.51 -0.30 35.21
CA THR A 602 18.06 -0.32 34.97
C THR A 602 17.76 -0.81 33.57
N VAL A 603 18.48 -0.30 32.57
CA VAL A 603 18.35 -0.73 31.18
C VAL A 603 18.76 -2.20 31.00
N LYS A 604 19.84 -2.64 31.64
CA LYS A 604 20.23 -4.06 31.67
C LYS A 604 19.10 -4.93 32.23
N ARG A 605 18.47 -4.54 33.33
CA ARG A 605 17.33 -5.28 33.93
C ARG A 605 16.13 -5.35 32.99
N ASN A 606 15.83 -4.25 32.29
CA ASN A 606 14.76 -4.20 31.29
C ASN A 606 15.02 -5.17 30.12
N LEU A 607 16.25 -5.19 29.59
CA LEU A 607 16.64 -6.09 28.50
C LEU A 607 16.65 -7.56 28.93
N MET A 608 17.11 -7.86 30.16
CA MET A 608 17.04 -9.22 30.72
C MET A 608 15.59 -9.69 30.88
N LYS A 609 14.68 -8.82 31.30
CA LYS A 609 13.24 -9.14 31.42
C LYS A 609 12.62 -9.54 30.08
N LEU A 610 13.12 -8.98 28.98
CA LEU A 610 12.66 -9.30 27.63
C LEU A 610 13.32 -10.55 27.02
N GLY A 611 14.32 -11.13 27.70
CA GLY A 611 15.06 -12.30 27.19
C GLY A 611 16.05 -11.96 26.08
N VAL A 612 16.57 -10.73 26.04
CA VAL A 612 17.54 -10.29 25.02
C VAL A 612 18.94 -10.85 25.32
N ASP A 613 19.58 -11.44 24.32
CA ASP A 613 20.97 -11.89 24.39
C ASP A 613 21.94 -10.81 23.90
N PHE A 614 21.58 -10.17 22.79
CA PHE A 614 22.40 -9.16 22.11
C PHE A 614 21.59 -7.90 21.82
N PHE A 615 22.16 -6.75 22.15
CA PHE A 615 21.59 -5.45 21.82
C PHE A 615 22.44 -4.77 20.73
N ILE A 616 21.81 -4.31 19.66
CA ILE A 616 22.48 -3.55 18.59
C ILE A 616 22.28 -2.06 18.86
N LEU A 617 23.38 -1.38 19.22
CA LEU A 617 23.43 0.06 19.45
C LEU A 617 23.78 0.78 18.16
N GLU A 618 23.01 1.82 17.84
CA GLU A 618 23.23 2.72 16.71
C GLU A 618 23.46 4.14 17.22
N ASP A 619 24.64 4.70 16.94
CA ASP A 619 25.03 6.02 17.45
C ASP A 619 24.19 7.16 16.84
N SER A 620 23.64 6.94 15.64
CA SER A 620 22.75 7.87 14.96
C SER A 620 21.49 8.15 15.78
N TRP A 621 20.87 7.16 16.41
CA TRP A 621 19.66 7.36 17.23
C TRP A 621 19.93 8.11 18.54
N CYS A 622 21.17 8.10 19.02
CA CYS A 622 21.57 8.82 20.22
C CYS A 622 21.71 10.33 19.99
N THR A 623 22.15 10.73 18.79
CA THR A 623 22.55 12.11 18.47
C THR A 623 21.64 12.80 17.46
N ARG A 624 20.92 12.05 16.63
CA ARG A 624 20.05 12.58 15.58
C ARG A 624 18.94 13.43 16.19
N ARG A 625 18.86 14.67 15.73
CA ARG A 625 17.84 15.64 16.11
C ARG A 625 17.25 16.23 14.84
N THR A 626 15.99 15.92 14.56
CA THR A 626 15.27 16.49 13.41
C THR A 626 14.77 17.90 13.71
N ARG A 627 14.27 18.11 14.92
CA ARG A 627 13.75 19.39 15.45
C ARG A 627 14.07 19.51 16.94
N PRO A 628 14.03 20.72 17.52
CA PRO A 628 14.13 20.87 18.96
C PRO A 628 13.05 20.04 19.70
N GLY A 629 13.46 19.20 20.65
CA GLY A 629 12.56 18.29 21.38
C GLY A 629 12.27 16.95 20.68
N CYS A 630 12.94 16.66 19.56
CA CYS A 630 12.72 15.44 18.76
C CYS A 630 13.96 14.53 18.65
N SER A 631 14.97 14.70 19.51
CA SER A 631 15.98 13.66 19.71
C SER A 631 15.45 12.57 20.66
N MET A 632 15.93 11.32 20.53
CA MET A 632 15.45 10.23 21.39
C MET A 632 15.64 10.49 22.90
N PRO A 633 16.76 11.07 23.36
CA PRO A 633 16.88 11.47 24.76
C PRO A 633 15.85 12.53 25.18
N GLU A 634 15.57 13.53 24.34
CA GLU A 634 14.56 14.56 24.64
C GLU A 634 13.13 13.99 24.69
N ILE A 635 12.81 13.01 23.84
CA ILE A 635 11.51 12.31 23.87
C ILE A 635 11.37 11.54 25.20
N TRP A 636 12.45 10.92 25.67
CA TRP A 636 12.49 10.24 26.97
C TRP A 636 12.41 11.20 28.16
N ASP A 637 12.95 12.41 28.06
CA ASP A 637 12.91 13.42 29.13
C ASP A 637 11.47 13.81 29.52
N ILE A 638 10.48 13.60 28.63
CA ILE A 638 9.05 13.84 28.92
C ILE A 638 8.44 12.72 29.78
N GLU A 639 8.89 11.49 29.60
CA GLU A 639 8.45 10.33 30.39
C GLU A 639 9.20 10.23 31.72
N ASP A 640 10.47 10.61 31.73
CA ASP A 640 11.36 10.52 32.87
C ASP A 640 12.02 11.88 33.17
N PRO A 641 11.24 12.86 33.67
CA PRO A 641 11.74 14.20 33.96
C PRO A 641 12.80 14.19 35.09
N GLN A 642 12.89 13.13 35.89
CA GLN A 642 13.86 13.03 37.00
C GLN A 642 15.29 12.86 36.50
N ASN A 643 15.47 12.22 35.34
CA ASN A 643 16.77 12.00 34.72
C ASN A 643 17.11 13.04 33.65
N ALA A 644 16.22 14.03 33.43
CA ALA A 644 16.45 15.12 32.49
C ALA A 644 17.76 15.87 32.82
N GLY A 645 18.55 16.15 31.79
CA GLY A 645 19.83 16.87 31.92
C GLY A 645 21.06 16.01 32.20
N LYS A 646 20.91 14.72 32.57
CA LYS A 646 22.05 13.78 32.67
C LYS A 646 22.59 13.39 31.30
N ILE A 647 23.82 12.90 31.19
CA ILE A 647 24.35 12.43 29.89
C ILE A 647 23.55 11.18 29.44
N PRO A 648 23.08 11.09 28.18
CA PRO A 648 22.36 9.91 27.68
C PRO A 648 23.17 8.62 27.80
N LEU A 649 22.50 7.52 28.16
CA LEU A 649 23.16 6.23 28.36
C LEU A 649 23.82 5.74 27.08
N CYS A 650 23.19 5.92 25.92
CA CYS A 650 23.75 5.56 24.62
C CYS A 650 25.12 6.23 24.36
N THR A 651 25.34 7.47 24.81
CA THR A 651 26.64 8.14 24.70
C THR A 651 27.70 7.49 25.59
N HIS A 652 27.32 7.06 26.79
CA HIS A 652 28.19 6.28 27.66
C HIS A 652 28.52 4.92 27.04
N MET A 653 27.52 4.19 26.55
CA MET A 653 27.69 2.86 25.97
C MET A 653 28.52 2.88 24.68
N SER A 654 28.44 3.95 23.89
CA SER A 654 29.29 4.13 22.72
C SER A 654 30.78 4.27 23.10
N LYS A 655 31.10 4.92 24.23
CA LYS A 655 32.49 5.06 24.72
C LYS A 655 32.97 3.84 25.51
N THR A 656 32.18 3.39 26.48
CA THR A 656 32.53 2.27 27.37
C THR A 656 31.26 1.56 27.82
N ALA A 657 31.09 0.31 27.36
CA ALA A 657 29.93 -0.52 27.68
C ALA A 657 29.99 -1.19 29.08
N ARG A 658 31.21 -1.31 29.65
CA ARG A 658 31.43 -1.92 30.97
C ARG A 658 30.99 -0.99 32.11
N PRO A 659 30.54 -1.52 33.26
CA PRO A 659 30.45 -2.94 33.64
C PRO A 659 29.15 -3.63 33.23
N HIS A 660 28.19 -2.91 32.64
CA HIS A 660 26.83 -3.42 32.43
C HIS A 660 26.70 -4.34 31.21
N PHE A 661 27.47 -4.06 30.16
CA PHE A 661 27.47 -4.81 28.90
C PHE A 661 28.89 -5.09 28.42
N THR A 662 29.03 -6.07 27.52
CA THR A 662 30.30 -6.40 26.86
C THR A 662 30.15 -6.19 25.35
N THR A 663 30.96 -5.31 24.77
CA THR A 663 31.00 -5.13 23.30
C THR A 663 31.68 -6.33 22.66
N LEU A 664 31.03 -6.94 21.67
CA LEU A 664 31.57 -8.07 20.90
C LEU A 664 31.90 -7.71 19.45
N PHE A 665 31.18 -6.75 18.90
CA PHE A 665 31.38 -6.22 17.55
C PHE A 665 31.20 -4.71 17.58
N SER A 666 31.99 -4.01 16.77
CA SER A 666 31.89 -2.57 16.58
C SER A 666 32.41 -2.22 15.19
N ASN A 667 31.63 -1.43 14.46
CA ASN A 667 32.08 -0.70 13.27
C ASN A 667 31.64 0.77 13.36
N ASP A 668 31.72 1.50 12.24
CA ASP A 668 31.46 2.95 12.20
C ASP A 668 30.02 3.35 12.57
N ILE A 669 29.05 2.42 12.47
CA ILE A 669 27.63 2.70 12.70
C ILE A 669 27.05 1.86 13.85
N TYR A 670 27.44 0.59 13.94
CA TYR A 670 26.80 -0.42 14.78
C TYR A 670 27.75 -0.95 15.85
N LYS A 671 27.22 -1.14 17.06
CA LYS A 671 27.89 -1.84 18.17
C LYS A 671 27.00 -2.95 18.69
N VAL A 672 27.51 -4.19 18.74
CA VAL A 672 26.79 -5.33 19.33
C VAL A 672 27.23 -5.50 20.78
N LEU A 673 26.28 -5.32 21.68
CA LEU A 673 26.44 -5.41 23.13
C LEU A 673 25.85 -6.74 23.62
N LYS A 674 26.66 -7.58 24.26
CA LYS A 674 26.19 -8.78 24.96
C LYS A 674 25.54 -8.38 26.27
N VAL A 675 24.30 -8.83 26.47
CA VAL A 675 23.56 -8.65 27.73
C VAL A 675 23.95 -9.79 28.68
N PRO A 676 24.54 -9.51 29.85
CA PRO A 676 24.88 -10.57 30.80
C PRO A 676 23.61 -11.26 31.30
N LYS A 677 23.52 -12.57 31.14
CA LYS A 677 22.46 -13.36 31.77
C LYS A 677 22.69 -13.42 33.27
N VAL A 678 21.62 -13.41 34.05
CA VAL A 678 21.71 -13.83 35.46
C VAL A 678 22.10 -15.30 35.41
N THR A 679 23.37 -15.62 35.72
CA THR A 679 23.72 -16.97 36.14
C THR A 679 22.83 -17.25 37.34
N LYS A 680 21.81 -18.11 37.16
CA LYS A 680 21.26 -18.84 38.29
C LYS A 680 22.45 -19.60 38.85
N ALA A 681 23.13 -19.01 39.84
CA ALA A 681 24.01 -19.77 40.69
C ALA A 681 23.13 -20.90 41.23
N HIS A 682 23.41 -22.13 40.79
CA HIS A 682 22.85 -23.31 41.42
C HIS A 682 23.08 -23.14 42.93
N ARG A 683 21.98 -22.95 43.65
CA ARG A 683 21.94 -23.07 45.10
C ARG A 683 21.14 -24.32 45.41
#